data_AF-A0A067BSI0-F1
#
_entry.id   AF-A0A067BSI0-F1
#
_cell.length_a   1.000
_cell.length_b   1.000
_cell.length_c   1.000
_cell.angle_alpha   90.00
_cell.angle_beta   90.00
_cell.angle_gamma   90.00
#
_symmetry.space_group_name_H-M   'P 1'
#
loop_
_entity.id
_entity.type
_entity.pdbx_description
1 polymer ?
#
loop_
_entity_poly.entity_id
_entity_poly.type
_entity_poly.pdbx_seq_one_letter_code
_entity_poly.pdbx_strand_id
1 'polypeptide(L)'
;MQSNTIKGKYEAAINKLTWDTKFVSTYTQRYITDPFLRINGISEYITWPLTERQDAQIASLYKNDVIPASDFRINNHVGWNAFLDDVLVNVRKDFDQEHVTATLSHLCFDARGSSSALAPSAAVPNTLGVLIVWLPSRYLGSRLVFQTDRRSETMDDTLLPTTTLQCLATYLSTQVVSTQIMWGRRVALVYNLVCTKPQYGFRTAPETQEAATAALMEIAKEPFQRHPLVCRYIAKPSGLSFEKLSVEDAALADALLATGCYDVALATVERSGDIDPLAWGVYKTEADVIVRCITHPDCSMPRIVCWNLVGMPIDLCLELASYTHGAEALIFWHKRYRALLAGAHCVMSSVYNIIVEKRERAPLEIDSTREFLLGAMSMFTHEAASRLPFHMNAMELMGSLLLIYDKWDLVRLFVAHVVSVTPTTPFHNSIGPFLRKCVVQYGWHHAGVFPAALRILVAVAPKHIDAFAASWLRAVPCTIEANQLLLLPAIHALAGQKLVRVTVLVAAKCLATFEAAGVRAPLPDHADFSLPDIFVNSTHCTACSRFRDFLLDRCLTTMDANEPSGKCVAIARIVATHPSCLKQSKFGSTWVISKRKGDVESYADLMEALQVKHQREKDQKTVSWLGILVAQAPVLPYDPAHAPRKRQRIVDCK
;
A
#
# COMPACT_ATOMS: atom_id res chain seq x y z
N MET A 1 5.18 -5.90 19.13
CA MET A 1 5.69 -7.11 18.45
C MET A 1 4.75 -7.68 17.37
N GLN A 2 3.43 -7.48 17.43
CA GLN A 2 2.48 -7.99 16.40
C GLN A 2 2.59 -7.32 15.01
N SER A 3 3.04 -6.05 14.93
CA SER A 3 3.11 -5.25 13.69
C SER A 3 3.97 -5.83 12.56
N ASN A 4 4.91 -6.75 12.85
CA ASN A 4 5.76 -7.36 11.80
C ASN A 4 5.19 -8.66 11.23
N THR A 5 4.07 -9.16 11.75
CA THR A 5 3.41 -10.35 11.18
C THR A 5 2.62 -9.95 9.93
N ILE A 6 2.48 -10.85 8.96
CA ILE A 6 1.68 -10.58 7.74
C ILE A 6 0.23 -10.24 8.08
N LYS A 7 -0.34 -10.89 9.11
CA LYS A 7 -1.65 -10.56 9.68
C LYS A 7 -1.70 -9.10 10.14
N GLY A 8 -0.75 -8.69 10.98
CA GLY A 8 -0.65 -7.32 11.47
C GLY A 8 -0.45 -6.28 10.35
N LYS A 9 0.19 -6.65 9.23
CA LYS A 9 0.29 -5.76 8.05
C LYS A 9 -1.06 -5.57 7.37
N TYR A 10 -1.81 -6.65 7.13
CA TYR A 10 -3.15 -6.56 6.55
C TYR A 10 -4.11 -5.81 7.48
N GLU A 11 -4.11 -6.10 8.79
CA GLU A 11 -4.90 -5.37 9.79
C GLU A 11 -4.54 -3.88 9.79
N ALA A 12 -3.25 -3.52 9.75
CA ALA A 12 -2.81 -2.13 9.67
C ALA A 12 -3.22 -1.44 8.35
N ALA A 13 -3.32 -2.19 7.24
CA ALA A 13 -3.84 -1.66 5.98
C ALA A 13 -5.37 -1.45 6.03
N ILE A 14 -6.10 -2.39 6.62
CA ILE A 14 -7.56 -2.32 6.81
C ILE A 14 -7.95 -1.16 7.75
N ASN A 15 -7.16 -0.91 8.80
CA ASN A 15 -7.38 0.22 9.69
C ASN A 15 -7.17 1.59 9.02
N LYS A 16 -6.58 1.63 7.82
CA LYS A 16 -6.45 2.84 6.99
C LYS A 16 -7.56 2.97 5.96
N LEU A 17 -8.45 1.99 5.85
CA LEU A 17 -9.62 2.13 4.99
C LEU A 17 -10.44 3.30 5.51
N THR A 18 -10.98 4.06 4.58
CA THR A 18 -11.89 5.16 4.87
C THR A 18 -13.29 4.67 4.53
N TRP A 19 -14.19 4.68 5.52
CA TRP A 19 -15.47 3.98 5.41
C TRP A 19 -16.55 4.99 5.02
N ASP A 20 -16.11 6.21 4.70
CA ASP A 20 -16.94 7.33 4.35
C ASP A 20 -17.42 7.15 2.91
N THR A 21 -18.48 6.37 2.78
CA THR A 21 -19.00 5.92 1.48
C THR A 21 -19.91 6.95 0.82
N LYS A 22 -20.32 7.99 1.55
CA LYS A 22 -21.34 8.91 1.08
C LYS A 22 -20.70 10.03 0.27
N PHE A 23 -20.74 9.87 -1.06
CA PHE A 23 -20.43 10.94 -2.00
C PHE A 23 -21.66 11.77 -2.39
N VAL A 24 -22.83 11.25 -2.05
CA VAL A 24 -24.15 11.87 -2.12
C VAL A 24 -24.94 11.50 -0.86
N SER A 25 -25.72 12.44 -0.36
CA SER A 25 -26.66 12.22 0.74
C SER A 25 -28.01 12.83 0.43
N THR A 26 -29.07 12.05 0.65
CA THR A 26 -30.45 12.50 0.48
C THR A 26 -31.13 12.59 1.84
N TYR A 27 -31.83 13.69 2.07
CA TYR A 27 -32.55 13.98 3.30
C TYR A 27 -34.00 14.34 2.98
N THR A 28 -34.91 13.93 3.85
CA THR A 28 -36.30 14.41 3.84
C THR A 28 -36.49 15.24 5.10
N GLN A 29 -36.61 16.56 4.94
CA GLN A 29 -36.69 17.49 6.06
C GLN A 29 -38.08 18.11 6.12
N ARG A 30 -38.69 18.08 7.32
CA ARG A 30 -39.94 18.80 7.57
C ARG A 30 -39.66 20.29 7.58
N TYR A 31 -40.57 21.07 7.02
CA TYR A 31 -40.50 22.52 7.05
C TYR A 31 -41.80 23.08 7.62
N ILE A 32 -41.70 24.17 8.38
CA ILE A 32 -42.84 24.76 9.11
C ILE A 32 -43.64 25.71 8.19
N THR A 33 -42.96 26.38 7.27
CA THR A 33 -43.57 27.32 6.32
C THR A 33 -42.86 27.28 4.98
N ASP A 34 -43.61 27.28 3.87
CA ASP A 34 -43.06 27.38 2.52
C ASP A 34 -42.09 28.57 2.39
N PRO A 35 -41.09 28.51 1.50
CA PRO A 35 -40.23 29.66 1.26
C PRO A 35 -41.04 30.82 0.66
N PHE A 36 -41.03 31.97 1.34
CA PHE A 36 -41.70 33.19 0.87
C PHE A 36 -40.82 33.89 -0.16
N LEU A 37 -40.82 33.31 -1.36
CA LEU A 37 -39.92 33.67 -2.44
C LEU A 37 -40.52 34.82 -3.27
N ARG A 38 -39.70 35.85 -3.51
CA ARG A 38 -40.05 36.98 -4.37
C ARG A 38 -38.97 37.15 -5.44
N ILE A 39 -39.38 37.06 -6.71
CA ILE A 39 -38.50 37.20 -7.88
C ILE A 39 -38.62 38.63 -8.41
N ASN A 40 -37.49 39.24 -8.78
CA ASN A 40 -37.46 40.56 -9.40
C ASN A 40 -38.24 40.54 -10.72
N GLY A 41 -39.14 41.51 -10.90
CA GLY A 41 -40.05 41.58 -12.05
C GLY A 41 -41.41 40.90 -11.84
N ILE A 42 -41.59 40.12 -10.77
CA ILE A 42 -42.88 39.52 -10.40
C ILE A 42 -43.41 40.22 -9.16
N SER A 43 -44.62 40.78 -9.25
CA SER A 43 -45.24 41.56 -8.18
C SER A 43 -45.70 40.70 -6.99
N GLU A 44 -46.12 39.48 -7.29
CA GLU A 44 -46.69 38.53 -6.34
C GLU A 44 -45.62 37.60 -5.75
N TYR A 45 -45.90 37.02 -4.59
CA TYR A 45 -45.08 35.94 -4.03
C TYR A 45 -45.26 34.66 -4.85
N ILE A 46 -44.20 33.88 -5.00
CA ILE A 46 -44.28 32.58 -5.66
C ILE A 46 -45.14 31.64 -4.80
N THR A 47 -46.09 30.96 -5.45
CA THR A 47 -46.92 29.95 -4.81
C THR A 47 -46.39 28.57 -5.15
N TRP A 48 -46.60 27.61 -4.24
CA TRP A 48 -46.18 26.23 -4.41
C TRP A 48 -47.41 25.31 -4.34
N PRO A 49 -47.74 24.56 -5.41
CA PRO A 49 -47.10 24.57 -6.72
C PRO A 49 -47.32 25.89 -7.48
N LEU A 50 -46.49 26.14 -8.49
CA LEU A 50 -46.58 27.32 -9.35
C LEU A 50 -47.91 27.36 -10.12
N THR A 51 -48.45 28.57 -10.27
CA THR A 51 -49.57 28.82 -11.21
C THR A 51 -49.07 28.94 -12.65
N GLU A 52 -49.91 28.62 -13.62
CA GLU A 52 -49.57 28.77 -15.05
C GLU A 52 -49.14 30.21 -15.41
N ARG A 53 -49.76 31.19 -14.75
CA ARG A 53 -49.42 32.61 -14.93
C ARG A 53 -48.00 32.90 -14.44
N GLN A 54 -47.63 32.43 -13.25
CA GLN A 54 -46.28 32.61 -12.72
C GLN A 54 -45.24 31.89 -13.59
N ASP A 55 -45.56 30.68 -14.04
CA ASP A 55 -44.66 29.91 -14.90
C ASP A 55 -44.38 30.62 -16.24
N ALA A 56 -45.41 31.18 -16.88
CA ALA A 56 -45.28 31.97 -18.10
C ALA A 56 -44.49 33.27 -17.87
N GLN A 57 -44.71 33.96 -16.75
CA GLN A 57 -43.97 35.17 -16.39
C GLN A 57 -42.49 34.88 -16.19
N ILE A 58 -42.14 33.82 -15.46
CA ILE A 58 -40.76 33.42 -15.21
C ILE A 58 -40.07 33.05 -16.52
N ALA A 59 -40.74 32.25 -17.36
CA ALA A 59 -40.22 31.87 -18.67
C ALA A 59 -39.96 33.09 -19.59
N SER A 60 -40.75 34.16 -19.45
CA SER A 60 -40.53 35.39 -20.23
C SER A 60 -39.33 36.22 -19.74
N LEU A 61 -39.05 36.19 -18.44
CA LEU A 61 -38.00 36.99 -17.80
C LEU A 61 -36.63 36.30 -17.87
N TYR A 62 -36.60 34.98 -17.68
CA TYR A 62 -35.37 34.19 -17.60
C TYR A 62 -35.38 33.09 -18.66
N LYS A 63 -34.51 33.24 -19.66
CA LYS A 63 -34.40 32.30 -20.80
C LYS A 63 -33.59 31.05 -20.49
N ASN A 64 -32.68 31.17 -19.55
CA ASN A 64 -31.91 30.05 -19.02
C ASN A 64 -32.66 29.62 -17.77
N ASP A 65 -32.90 28.32 -17.59
CA ASP A 65 -33.67 27.69 -16.50
C ASP A 65 -33.10 27.97 -15.07
N VAL A 66 -32.29 29.01 -14.90
CA VAL A 66 -31.56 29.44 -13.71
C VAL A 66 -31.81 30.93 -13.48
N ILE A 67 -32.26 31.27 -12.27
CA ILE A 67 -32.43 32.63 -11.76
C ILE A 67 -31.34 32.90 -10.73
N PRO A 68 -30.42 33.85 -10.97
CA PRO A 68 -29.34 34.18 -10.03
C PRO A 68 -29.84 34.57 -8.64
N ALA A 69 -29.07 34.29 -7.59
CA ALA A 69 -29.43 34.67 -6.22
C ALA A 69 -29.64 36.19 -6.01
N SER A 70 -29.06 37.05 -6.86
CA SER A 70 -29.29 38.50 -6.83
C SER A 70 -30.70 38.91 -7.26
N ASP A 71 -31.38 38.02 -7.98
CA ASP A 71 -32.63 38.34 -8.70
C ASP A 71 -33.87 37.83 -7.96
N PHE A 72 -33.69 37.25 -6.77
CA PHE A 72 -34.79 36.89 -5.89
C PHE A 72 -34.39 36.98 -4.41
N ARG A 73 -35.38 36.93 -3.53
CA ARG A 73 -35.18 36.93 -2.08
C ARG A 73 -36.17 36.01 -1.38
N ILE A 74 -35.74 35.45 -0.27
CA ILE A 74 -36.56 34.63 0.64
C ILE A 74 -36.91 35.50 1.85
N ASN A 75 -38.15 35.97 1.93
CA ASN A 75 -38.54 36.97 2.93
C ASN A 75 -38.70 36.38 4.34
N ASN A 76 -38.98 35.08 4.48
CA ASN A 76 -39.03 34.35 5.75
C ASN A 76 -37.65 33.78 6.17
N HIS A 77 -36.59 34.56 5.99
CA HIS A 77 -35.20 34.16 6.19
C HIS A 77 -34.90 33.48 7.55
N VAL A 78 -35.55 33.90 8.65
CA VAL A 78 -35.33 33.27 9.97
C VAL A 78 -35.75 31.79 9.97
N GLY A 79 -36.97 31.50 9.51
CA GLY A 79 -37.47 30.12 9.44
C GLY A 79 -36.72 29.29 8.40
N TRP A 80 -36.35 29.92 7.29
CA TRP A 80 -35.59 29.25 6.23
C TRP A 80 -34.15 28.90 6.67
N ASN A 81 -33.48 29.80 7.39
CA ASN A 81 -32.14 29.55 7.93
C ASN A 81 -32.18 28.44 9.00
N ALA A 82 -33.19 28.42 9.86
CA ALA A 82 -33.36 27.33 10.82
C ALA A 82 -33.53 25.96 10.12
N PHE A 83 -34.32 25.91 9.04
CA PHE A 83 -34.43 24.72 8.19
C PHE A 83 -33.08 24.31 7.59
N LEU A 84 -32.31 25.26 7.04
CA LEU A 84 -31.00 24.97 6.47
C LEU A 84 -30.01 24.49 7.52
N ASP A 85 -30.03 25.07 8.73
CA ASP A 85 -29.18 24.64 9.83
C ASP A 85 -29.44 23.18 10.21
N ASP A 86 -30.71 22.76 10.27
CA ASP A 86 -31.09 21.35 10.51
C ASP A 86 -30.55 20.42 9.41
N VAL A 87 -30.68 20.81 8.14
CA VAL A 87 -30.12 20.04 7.01
C VAL A 87 -28.60 19.97 7.12
N LEU A 88 -27.94 21.08 7.44
CA LEU A 88 -26.50 21.16 7.57
C LEU A 88 -25.95 20.32 8.72
N VAL A 89 -26.69 20.08 9.80
CA VAL A 89 -26.28 19.10 10.84
C VAL A 89 -26.06 17.72 10.23
N ASN A 90 -26.96 17.28 9.35
CA ASN A 90 -26.84 15.99 8.68
C ASN A 90 -25.72 15.99 7.63
N VAL A 91 -25.56 17.07 6.87
CA VAL A 91 -24.46 17.22 5.89
C VAL A 91 -23.10 17.16 6.58
N ARG A 92 -22.91 17.90 7.68
CA ARG A 92 -21.66 17.92 8.45
C ARG A 92 -21.30 16.52 8.96
N LYS A 93 -22.30 15.76 9.41
CA LYS A 93 -22.14 14.39 9.88
C LYS A 93 -21.80 13.42 8.74
N ASP A 94 -22.54 13.48 7.64
CA ASP A 94 -22.40 12.53 6.54
C ASP A 94 -21.12 12.73 5.72
N PHE A 95 -20.59 13.96 5.67
CA PHE A 95 -19.36 14.27 4.93
C PHE A 95 -18.14 14.38 5.85
N ASP A 96 -18.35 14.20 7.17
CA ASP A 96 -17.32 14.41 8.20
C ASP A 96 -16.62 15.77 8.02
N GLN A 97 -17.42 16.83 8.00
CA GLN A 97 -16.97 18.22 7.84
C GLN A 97 -17.68 19.09 8.88
N GLU A 98 -17.04 19.41 10.00
CA GLU A 98 -17.69 20.16 11.09
C GLU A 98 -18.03 21.62 10.74
N HIS A 99 -17.30 22.23 9.79
CA HIS A 99 -17.31 23.67 9.57
C HIS A 99 -18.00 24.11 8.27
N VAL A 100 -19.07 23.41 7.90
CA VAL A 100 -19.83 23.64 6.65
C VAL A 100 -20.98 24.62 6.85
N THR A 101 -21.14 25.54 5.89
CA THR A 101 -22.32 26.41 5.73
C THR A 101 -22.86 26.30 4.31
N ALA A 102 -24.07 26.81 4.08
CA ALA A 102 -24.68 26.87 2.76
C ALA A 102 -24.75 28.33 2.27
N THR A 103 -24.24 28.60 1.08
CA THR A 103 -24.36 29.90 0.40
C THR A 103 -25.23 29.75 -0.83
N LEU A 104 -26.34 30.48 -0.89
CA LEU A 104 -27.29 30.39 -2.00
C LEU A 104 -26.63 30.78 -3.33
N SER A 105 -26.69 29.90 -4.32
CA SER A 105 -26.15 30.14 -5.66
C SER A 105 -27.22 30.69 -6.60
N HIS A 106 -28.32 29.97 -6.74
CA HIS A 106 -29.41 30.32 -7.66
C HIS A 106 -30.67 29.49 -7.38
N LEU A 107 -31.75 29.87 -8.06
CA LEU A 107 -33.01 29.15 -8.12
C LEU A 107 -33.15 28.53 -9.52
N CYS A 108 -33.42 27.24 -9.58
CA CYS A 108 -33.51 26.44 -10.79
C CYS A 108 -34.98 26.15 -11.13
N PHE A 109 -35.36 26.34 -12.40
CA PHE A 109 -36.66 26.04 -13.01
C PHE A 109 -36.44 25.12 -14.22
N ASP A 110 -36.03 23.89 -13.96
CA ASP A 110 -35.61 22.98 -15.01
C ASP A 110 -36.83 22.30 -15.67
N ALA A 111 -37.02 22.56 -16.96
CA ALA A 111 -38.03 21.91 -17.79
C ALA A 111 -37.48 20.79 -18.67
N ARG A 112 -36.15 20.64 -18.73
CA ARG A 112 -35.46 19.83 -19.74
C ARG A 112 -34.69 18.65 -19.14
N GLY A 113 -34.37 18.70 -17.85
CA GLY A 113 -33.42 17.77 -17.22
C GLY A 113 -31.98 18.26 -17.36
N SER A 114 -31.73 19.55 -17.15
CA SER A 114 -30.39 20.15 -17.28
C SER A 114 -29.50 19.87 -16.06
N SER A 115 -28.49 19.02 -16.22
CA SER A 115 -27.44 18.81 -15.20
C SER A 115 -26.75 20.10 -14.77
N SER A 116 -26.45 21.00 -15.72
CA SER A 116 -25.79 22.26 -15.41
C SER A 116 -26.65 23.19 -14.57
N ALA A 117 -27.99 23.08 -14.64
CA ALA A 117 -28.91 23.86 -13.82
C ALA A 117 -28.96 23.38 -12.36
N LEU A 118 -28.34 22.24 -12.04
CA LEU A 118 -28.19 21.73 -10.68
C LEU A 118 -26.77 21.95 -10.12
N ALA A 119 -25.85 22.46 -10.94
CA ALA A 119 -24.49 22.78 -10.52
C ALA A 119 -24.41 24.26 -10.11
N PRO A 120 -23.64 24.63 -9.07
CA PRO A 120 -23.49 26.03 -8.67
C PRO A 120 -22.99 26.90 -9.83
N SER A 121 -23.62 28.05 -10.01
CA SER A 121 -23.34 28.98 -11.11
C SER A 121 -22.15 29.90 -10.85
N ALA A 122 -21.73 30.05 -9.59
CA ALA A 122 -20.66 30.95 -9.17
C ALA A 122 -19.59 30.19 -8.39
N ALA A 123 -18.33 30.44 -8.74
CA ALA A 123 -17.18 29.92 -8.00
C ALA A 123 -17.04 30.67 -6.66
N VAL A 124 -17.48 30.02 -5.58
CA VAL A 124 -17.27 30.52 -4.22
C VAL A 124 -16.02 29.86 -3.65
N PRO A 125 -15.07 30.62 -3.05
CA PRO A 125 -13.90 30.04 -2.40
C PRO A 125 -14.30 29.05 -1.31
N ASN A 126 -13.50 27.99 -1.15
CA ASN A 126 -13.73 26.93 -0.15
C ASN A 126 -15.07 26.20 -0.32
N THR A 127 -15.66 26.18 -1.52
CA THR A 127 -16.79 25.30 -1.83
C THR A 127 -16.31 23.85 -1.84
N LEU A 128 -16.89 23.02 -0.98
CA LEU A 128 -16.64 21.59 -0.91
C LEU A 128 -17.64 20.77 -1.73
N GLY A 129 -18.81 21.34 -2.01
CA GLY A 129 -19.91 20.59 -2.59
C GLY A 129 -21.15 21.41 -2.88
N VAL A 130 -22.23 20.71 -3.19
CA VAL A 130 -23.51 21.28 -3.62
C VAL A 130 -24.62 20.76 -2.73
N LEU A 131 -25.49 21.65 -2.28
CA LEU A 131 -26.76 21.30 -1.64
C LEU A 131 -27.91 21.75 -2.53
N ILE A 132 -28.77 20.81 -2.90
CA ILE A 132 -29.96 21.03 -3.71
C ILE A 132 -31.17 20.82 -2.82
N VAL A 133 -32.04 21.82 -2.71
CA VAL A 133 -33.31 21.73 -1.98
C VAL A 133 -34.44 21.76 -2.98
N TRP A 134 -35.13 20.65 -3.13
CA TRP A 134 -36.26 20.52 -4.04
C TRP A 134 -37.48 21.27 -3.49
N LEU A 135 -38.04 22.17 -4.29
CA LEU A 135 -39.25 22.91 -3.95
C LEU A 135 -40.50 22.20 -4.51
N PRO A 136 -41.68 22.37 -3.89
CA PRO A 136 -42.88 21.67 -4.34
C PRO A 136 -43.22 22.08 -5.79
N SER A 137 -43.07 21.13 -6.71
CA SER A 137 -43.25 21.35 -8.15
C SER A 137 -43.86 20.10 -8.81
N ARG A 138 -44.45 20.28 -9.98
CA ARG A 138 -45.12 19.21 -10.74
C ARG A 138 -44.30 18.92 -11.99
N TYR A 139 -43.74 17.73 -12.05
CA TYR A 139 -43.01 17.25 -13.21
C TYR A 139 -43.05 15.71 -13.30
N LEU A 140 -42.72 15.18 -14.47
CA LEU A 140 -42.63 13.74 -14.74
C LEU A 140 -41.31 13.41 -15.45
N GLY A 141 -40.63 12.36 -15.00
CA GLY A 141 -39.28 12.01 -15.44
C GLY A 141 -38.22 12.85 -14.73
N SER A 142 -36.95 12.71 -15.12
CA SER A 142 -35.77 13.23 -14.41
C SER A 142 -35.19 12.36 -13.30
N ARG A 143 -34.98 11.08 -13.63
CA ARG A 143 -33.97 10.26 -12.94
C ARG A 143 -32.65 11.02 -12.84
N LEU A 144 -32.12 11.09 -11.62
CA LEU A 144 -30.80 11.64 -11.32
C LEU A 144 -29.80 10.51 -11.09
N VAL A 145 -28.62 10.64 -11.69
CA VAL A 145 -27.50 9.72 -11.51
C VAL A 145 -26.33 10.53 -10.98
N PHE A 146 -25.82 10.13 -9.82
CA PHE A 146 -24.67 10.72 -9.16
C PHE A 146 -23.47 9.83 -9.43
N GLN A 147 -22.42 10.39 -10.03
CA GLN A 147 -21.25 9.63 -10.45
C GLN A 147 -19.98 10.20 -9.83
N THR A 148 -19.14 9.29 -9.37
CA THR A 148 -17.72 9.53 -9.09
C THR A 148 -16.91 8.56 -9.95
N ASP A 149 -15.58 8.67 -9.96
CA ASP A 149 -14.71 7.80 -10.77
C ASP A 149 -14.97 6.29 -10.58
N ARG A 150 -15.57 5.88 -9.46
CA ARG A 150 -15.75 4.46 -9.09
C ARG A 150 -17.18 4.08 -8.70
N ARG A 151 -18.09 5.03 -8.50
CA ARG A 151 -19.43 4.76 -7.97
C ARG A 151 -20.51 5.53 -8.70
N SER A 152 -21.66 4.89 -8.82
CA SER A 152 -22.86 5.50 -9.38
C SER A 152 -24.03 5.22 -8.44
N GLU A 153 -24.73 6.27 -8.02
CA GLU A 153 -25.99 6.14 -7.28
C GLU A 153 -27.10 6.77 -8.10
N THR A 154 -28.27 6.13 -8.12
CA THR A 154 -29.43 6.62 -8.87
C THR A 154 -30.52 7.01 -7.89
N MET A 155 -31.08 8.19 -8.08
CA MET A 155 -32.29 8.64 -7.39
C MET A 155 -33.42 8.72 -8.42
N ASP A 156 -34.43 7.87 -8.22
CA ASP A 156 -35.68 7.94 -8.99
C ASP A 156 -36.62 9.00 -8.39
N ASP A 157 -37.55 9.49 -9.22
CA ASP A 157 -38.55 10.45 -8.79
C ASP A 157 -39.45 9.86 -7.70
N THR A 158 -39.36 10.42 -6.50
CA THR A 158 -40.30 10.14 -5.42
C THR A 158 -41.29 11.28 -5.28
N LEU A 159 -42.58 10.96 -5.34
CA LEU A 159 -43.65 11.90 -4.99
C LEU A 159 -43.49 12.30 -3.52
N LEU A 160 -43.26 13.60 -3.27
CA LEU A 160 -43.07 14.11 -1.92
C LEU A 160 -44.40 14.45 -1.24
N PRO A 161 -44.57 14.11 0.05
CA PRO A 161 -45.62 14.68 0.88
C PRO A 161 -45.54 16.22 0.89
N THR A 162 -46.69 16.89 0.95
CA THR A 162 -46.81 18.35 0.93
C THR A 162 -46.17 19.07 2.12
N THR A 163 -45.63 18.35 3.11
CA THR A 163 -45.06 18.91 4.35
C THR A 163 -43.56 18.66 4.51
N THR A 164 -42.91 18.11 3.49
CA THR A 164 -41.47 17.79 3.53
C THR A 164 -40.79 18.23 2.25
N LEU A 165 -39.57 18.75 2.37
CA LEU A 165 -38.69 18.99 1.23
C LEU A 165 -37.63 17.90 1.18
N GLN A 166 -37.29 17.46 -0.03
CA GLN A 166 -36.07 16.69 -0.22
C GLN A 166 -34.89 17.62 -0.36
N CYS A 167 -33.83 17.28 0.34
CA CYS A 167 -32.54 17.92 0.23
C CYS A 167 -31.53 16.89 -0.25
N LEU A 168 -30.61 17.31 -1.10
CA LEU A 168 -29.57 16.46 -1.63
C LEU A 168 -28.23 17.19 -1.52
N ALA A 169 -27.27 16.58 -0.84
CA ALA A 169 -25.91 17.08 -0.72
C ALA A 169 -24.95 16.20 -1.51
N THR A 170 -23.99 16.79 -2.20
CA THR A 170 -22.91 16.08 -2.93
C THR A 170 -21.58 16.79 -2.73
N TYR A 171 -20.48 16.04 -2.81
CA TYR A 171 -19.15 16.63 -2.98
C TYR A 171 -19.02 17.30 -4.36
N LEU A 172 -18.13 18.28 -4.48
CA LEU A 172 -17.89 18.99 -5.72
C LEU A 172 -17.32 18.08 -6.83
N SER A 173 -16.60 17.02 -6.45
CA SER A 173 -16.13 15.99 -7.37
C SER A 173 -17.22 15.07 -7.91
N THR A 174 -18.43 15.10 -7.34
CA THR A 174 -19.53 14.24 -7.78
C THR A 174 -20.23 14.85 -9.00
N GLN A 175 -20.24 14.12 -10.10
CA GLN A 175 -20.97 14.49 -11.30
C GLN A 175 -22.48 14.20 -11.11
N VAL A 176 -23.31 15.21 -11.34
CA VAL A 176 -24.78 15.06 -11.31
C VAL A 176 -25.30 14.98 -12.75
N VAL A 177 -25.81 13.82 -13.15
CA VAL A 177 -26.42 13.58 -14.45
C VAL A 177 -27.94 13.53 -14.31
N SER A 178 -28.64 14.40 -15.03
CA SER A 178 -30.10 14.44 -15.06
C SER A 178 -30.60 13.88 -16.38
N THR A 179 -31.55 12.96 -16.31
CA THR A 179 -32.31 12.54 -17.51
C THR A 179 -33.37 13.57 -17.87
N GLN A 180 -33.93 13.45 -19.08
CA GLN A 180 -34.91 14.39 -19.60
C GLN A 180 -36.19 14.44 -18.74
N ILE A 181 -36.67 15.66 -18.49
CA ILE A 181 -38.01 15.90 -17.95
C ILE A 181 -39.00 15.77 -19.10
N MET A 182 -39.96 14.86 -18.96
CA MET A 182 -40.98 14.56 -19.97
C MET A 182 -42.13 15.55 -19.93
N TRP A 183 -42.47 16.04 -18.74
CA TRP A 183 -43.58 16.97 -18.53
C TRP A 183 -43.35 17.82 -17.28
N GLY A 184 -43.86 19.05 -17.29
CA GLY A 184 -43.79 19.97 -16.16
C GLY A 184 -42.39 20.58 -15.96
N ARG A 185 -42.15 21.10 -14.76
CA ARG A 185 -40.86 21.70 -14.37
C ARG A 185 -40.48 21.32 -12.97
N ARG A 186 -39.20 20.99 -12.80
CA ARG A 186 -38.58 20.74 -11.53
C ARG A 186 -38.02 22.04 -10.98
N VAL A 187 -38.36 22.36 -9.74
CA VAL A 187 -37.91 23.59 -9.09
C VAL A 187 -37.01 23.28 -7.91
N ALA A 188 -35.85 23.92 -7.85
CA ALA A 188 -34.86 23.68 -6.80
C ALA A 188 -34.08 24.92 -6.40
N LEU A 189 -33.75 25.05 -5.12
CA LEU A 189 -32.73 25.99 -4.66
C LEU A 189 -31.38 25.29 -4.63
N VAL A 190 -30.39 25.87 -5.28
CA VAL A 190 -29.03 25.34 -5.33
C VAL A 190 -28.12 26.19 -4.46
N TYR A 191 -27.41 25.55 -3.55
CA TYR A 191 -26.46 26.14 -2.61
C TYR A 191 -25.05 25.60 -2.84
N ASN A 192 -24.07 26.49 -2.69
CA ASN A 192 -22.68 26.11 -2.46
C ASN A 192 -22.53 25.67 -1.00
N LEU A 193 -22.01 24.46 -0.76
CA LEU A 193 -21.55 24.06 0.56
C LEU A 193 -20.13 24.61 0.77
N VAL A 194 -19.95 25.52 1.72
CA VAL A 194 -18.71 26.26 1.92
C VAL A 194 -18.09 25.91 3.27
N CYS A 195 -16.79 25.61 3.29
CA CYS A 195 -16.04 25.40 4.53
C CYS A 195 -15.56 26.75 5.09
N THR A 196 -16.01 27.08 6.30
CA THR A 196 -15.66 28.32 7.00
C THR A 196 -14.27 28.31 7.63
N LYS A 197 -13.71 27.12 7.86
CA LYS A 197 -12.38 26.96 8.46
C LYS A 197 -11.59 25.88 7.72
N PRO A 198 -11.10 26.17 6.50
CA PRO A 198 -10.47 25.17 5.63
C PRO A 198 -9.20 24.54 6.23
N GLN A 199 -8.56 25.20 7.19
CA GLN A 199 -7.38 24.71 7.91
C GLN A 199 -7.63 23.47 8.79
N TYR A 200 -8.88 23.10 9.06
CA TYR A 200 -9.24 21.93 9.89
C TYR A 200 -9.68 20.71 9.06
N GLY A 201 -9.25 20.60 7.80
CA GLY A 201 -9.52 19.41 6.97
C GLY A 201 -10.60 19.63 5.91
N PHE A 202 -10.35 20.61 5.02
CA PHE A 202 -11.17 20.86 3.83
C PHE A 202 -11.01 19.77 2.77
N ARG A 203 -12.13 19.23 2.27
CA ARG A 203 -12.16 18.23 1.19
C ARG A 203 -13.22 18.56 0.15
N THR A 204 -12.88 18.48 -1.13
CA THR A 204 -13.83 18.66 -2.26
C THR A 204 -14.30 17.34 -2.86
N ALA A 205 -13.81 16.23 -2.32
CA ALA A 205 -14.09 14.88 -2.75
C ALA A 205 -14.17 13.97 -1.52
N PRO A 206 -14.86 12.82 -1.62
CA PRO A 206 -14.80 11.78 -0.60
C PRO A 206 -13.37 11.36 -0.31
N GLU A 207 -13.10 10.90 0.91
CA GLU A 207 -11.76 10.45 1.27
C GLU A 207 -11.34 9.24 0.42
N THR A 208 -10.19 9.33 -0.24
CA THR A 208 -9.73 8.27 -1.14
C THR A 208 -9.17 7.09 -0.35
N GLN A 209 -9.26 5.88 -0.92
CA GLN A 209 -8.65 4.68 -0.35
C GLN A 209 -7.12 4.64 -0.51
N GLU A 210 -6.47 5.73 -0.92
CA GLU A 210 -5.06 5.74 -1.32
C GLU A 210 -4.12 5.23 -0.24
N ALA A 211 -4.35 5.61 1.03
CA ALA A 211 -3.51 5.17 2.14
C ALA A 211 -3.60 3.65 2.37
N ALA A 212 -4.81 3.08 2.25
CA ALA A 212 -5.05 1.65 2.35
C ALA A 212 -4.50 0.90 1.11
N THR A 213 -4.79 1.38 -0.10
CA THR A 213 -4.29 0.83 -1.36
C THR A 213 -2.76 0.84 -1.40
N ALA A 214 -2.10 1.92 -0.97
CA ALA A 214 -0.64 1.99 -0.90
C ALA A 214 -0.10 0.95 0.11
N ALA A 215 -0.73 0.81 1.28
CA ALA A 215 -0.32 -0.20 2.26
C ALA A 215 -0.50 -1.64 1.74
N LEU A 216 -1.62 -1.93 1.06
CA LEU A 216 -1.87 -3.22 0.41
C LEU A 216 -0.89 -3.50 -0.72
N MET A 217 -0.49 -2.47 -1.47
CA MET A 217 0.52 -2.56 -2.52
C MET A 217 1.92 -2.85 -1.95
N GLU A 218 2.29 -2.27 -0.81
CA GLU A 218 3.54 -2.64 -0.12
C GLU A 218 3.55 -4.11 0.31
N ILE A 219 2.41 -4.63 0.78
CA ILE A 219 2.25 -6.05 1.10
C ILE A 219 2.42 -6.92 -0.17
N ALA A 220 1.96 -6.43 -1.33
CA ALA A 220 2.09 -7.11 -2.63
C ALA A 220 3.52 -7.20 -3.18
N LYS A 221 4.43 -6.36 -2.69
CA LYS A 221 5.84 -6.38 -3.09
C LYS A 221 6.62 -7.57 -2.50
N GLU A 222 6.10 -8.23 -1.46
CA GLU A 222 6.75 -9.41 -0.91
C GLU A 222 6.72 -10.56 -1.93
N PRO A 223 7.87 -11.15 -2.31
CA PRO A 223 7.92 -12.15 -3.37
C PRO A 223 7.16 -13.44 -3.00
N PHE A 224 7.23 -13.84 -1.73
CA PHE A 224 6.54 -15.01 -1.19
C PHE A 224 5.88 -14.69 0.16
N GLN A 225 4.57 -14.81 0.19
CA GLN A 225 3.76 -14.89 1.40
C GLN A 225 3.60 -16.36 1.82
N ARG A 226 3.65 -16.59 3.14
CA ARG A 226 3.36 -17.91 3.74
C ARG A 226 1.89 -18.28 3.69
N HIS A 227 1.01 -17.28 3.62
CA HIS A 227 -0.43 -17.45 3.66
C HIS A 227 -1.04 -16.84 2.39
N PRO A 228 -1.01 -17.56 1.25
CA PRO A 228 -1.45 -17.02 -0.02
C PRO A 228 -2.95 -16.71 -0.07
N LEU A 229 -3.80 -17.49 0.60
CA LEU A 229 -5.25 -17.24 0.68
C LEU A 229 -5.61 -16.60 2.01
N VAL A 230 -5.99 -15.32 1.95
CA VAL A 230 -6.41 -14.54 3.11
C VAL A 230 -7.93 -14.40 3.10
N CYS A 231 -8.58 -14.50 4.25
CA CYS A 231 -10.00 -14.24 4.38
C CYS A 231 -10.33 -13.22 5.48
N ARG A 232 -11.48 -12.59 5.31
CA ARG A 232 -12.20 -11.82 6.32
C ARG A 232 -13.66 -12.27 6.30
N TYR A 233 -14.19 -12.68 7.44
CA TYR A 233 -15.61 -13.04 7.55
C TYR A 233 -16.50 -11.81 7.37
N ILE A 234 -17.60 -11.97 6.64
CA ILE A 234 -18.55 -10.88 6.38
C ILE A 234 -19.43 -10.73 7.61
N ALA A 235 -19.46 -9.52 8.20
CA ALA A 235 -20.17 -9.27 9.45
C ALA A 235 -21.69 -9.48 9.33
N LYS A 236 -22.26 -9.24 8.14
CA LYS A 236 -23.69 -9.39 7.84
C LYS A 236 -23.89 -10.20 6.55
N PRO A 237 -23.91 -11.55 6.65
CA PRO A 237 -24.15 -12.42 5.49
C PRO A 237 -25.47 -12.09 4.80
N SER A 238 -25.47 -12.03 3.48
CA SER A 238 -26.63 -11.61 2.68
C SER A 238 -26.74 -12.35 1.33
N GLY A 239 -25.96 -13.43 1.20
CA GLY A 239 -25.74 -14.15 -0.03
C GLY A 239 -24.41 -13.77 -0.68
N LEU A 240 -23.91 -14.66 -1.54
CA LEU A 240 -22.77 -14.38 -2.40
C LEU A 240 -23.14 -13.34 -3.47
N SER A 241 -23.12 -12.06 -3.11
CA SER A 241 -23.28 -10.93 -4.03
C SER A 241 -22.47 -9.73 -3.54
N PHE A 242 -21.60 -9.20 -4.39
CA PHE A 242 -20.81 -8.00 -4.10
C PHE A 242 -21.69 -6.75 -3.90
N GLU A 243 -22.86 -6.70 -4.54
CA GLU A 243 -23.83 -5.60 -4.39
C GLU A 243 -24.47 -5.54 -2.99
N LYS A 244 -24.43 -6.64 -2.24
CA LYS A 244 -25.03 -6.75 -0.91
C LYS A 244 -24.00 -6.69 0.23
N LEU A 245 -22.73 -6.39 -0.09
CA LEU A 245 -21.70 -6.23 0.91
C LEU A 245 -22.01 -5.05 1.84
N SER A 246 -21.56 -5.18 3.09
CA SER A 246 -21.52 -4.04 3.98
C SER A 246 -20.61 -2.94 3.40
N VAL A 247 -20.83 -1.70 3.83
CA VAL A 247 -19.98 -0.55 3.47
C VAL A 247 -18.49 -0.86 3.71
N GLU A 248 -18.18 -1.54 4.81
CA GLU A 248 -16.83 -1.86 5.26
C GLU A 248 -16.16 -2.91 4.37
N ASP A 249 -16.91 -3.97 4.03
CA ASP A 249 -16.43 -5.07 3.19
C ASP A 249 -16.29 -4.65 1.73
N ALA A 250 -17.23 -3.82 1.24
CA ALA A 250 -17.15 -3.22 -0.08
C ALA A 250 -15.93 -2.31 -0.19
N ALA A 251 -15.66 -1.46 0.81
CA ALA A 251 -14.47 -0.60 0.82
C ALA A 251 -13.15 -1.41 0.79
N LEU A 252 -13.09 -2.54 1.49
CA LEU A 252 -11.94 -3.44 1.42
C LEU A 252 -11.79 -4.08 0.03
N ALA A 253 -12.88 -4.59 -0.55
CA ALA A 253 -12.86 -5.16 -1.90
C ALA A 253 -12.39 -4.11 -2.93
N ASP A 254 -12.95 -2.89 -2.88
CA ASP A 254 -12.56 -1.76 -3.73
C ASP A 254 -11.08 -1.42 -3.58
N ALA A 255 -10.57 -1.34 -2.34
CA ALA A 255 -9.18 -1.02 -2.07
C ALA A 255 -8.20 -2.10 -2.57
N LEU A 256 -8.57 -3.38 -2.46
CA LEU A 256 -7.82 -4.52 -2.99
C LEU A 256 -7.78 -4.47 -4.53
N LEU A 257 -8.92 -4.30 -5.18
CA LEU A 257 -9.03 -4.21 -6.64
C LEU A 257 -8.26 -3.03 -7.20
N ALA A 258 -8.32 -1.87 -6.51
CA ALA A 258 -7.62 -0.65 -6.90
C ALA A 258 -6.10 -0.80 -6.96
N THR A 259 -5.50 -1.76 -6.25
CA THR A 259 -4.06 -2.04 -6.36
C THR A 259 -3.68 -2.68 -7.71
N GLY A 260 -4.63 -3.32 -8.40
CA GLY A 260 -4.38 -4.21 -9.53
C GLY A 260 -3.59 -5.49 -9.21
N CYS A 261 -3.17 -5.69 -7.95
CA CYS A 261 -2.29 -6.77 -7.51
C CYS A 261 -3.03 -7.95 -6.86
N TYR A 262 -4.28 -7.75 -6.45
CA TYR A 262 -5.09 -8.76 -5.78
C TYR A 262 -6.22 -9.25 -6.67
N ASP A 263 -6.59 -10.50 -6.43
CA ASP A 263 -7.88 -11.06 -6.81
C ASP A 263 -8.77 -11.14 -5.59
N VAL A 264 -10.08 -11.01 -5.81
CA VAL A 264 -11.10 -10.98 -4.76
C VAL A 264 -12.24 -11.93 -5.13
N ALA A 265 -12.72 -12.68 -4.13
CA ALA A 265 -13.87 -13.55 -4.24
C ALA A 265 -14.75 -13.46 -2.98
N LEU A 266 -16.04 -13.69 -3.14
CA LEU A 266 -16.94 -14.02 -2.03
C LEU A 266 -17.08 -15.52 -1.95
N ALA A 267 -17.03 -16.07 -0.75
CA ALA A 267 -17.09 -17.50 -0.55
C ALA A 267 -17.94 -17.90 0.65
N THR A 268 -18.53 -19.09 0.57
CA THR A 268 -19.04 -19.82 1.73
C THR A 268 -17.93 -20.74 2.22
N VAL A 269 -17.69 -20.71 3.53
CA VAL A 269 -16.60 -21.40 4.17
C VAL A 269 -17.15 -22.38 5.21
N GLU A 270 -16.61 -23.60 5.21
CA GLU A 270 -16.96 -24.65 6.18
C GLU A 270 -15.71 -25.23 6.83
N ARG A 271 -15.84 -25.75 8.04
CA ARG A 271 -14.72 -26.38 8.76
C ARG A 271 -14.57 -27.81 8.26
N SER A 272 -13.36 -28.18 7.83
CA SER A 272 -13.08 -29.48 7.20
C SER A 272 -13.49 -30.72 8.01
N GLY A 273 -13.73 -30.61 9.31
CA GLY A 273 -14.22 -31.72 10.14
C GLY A 273 -15.63 -32.21 9.79
N ASP A 274 -16.41 -31.39 9.10
CA ASP A 274 -17.81 -31.68 8.73
C ASP A 274 -17.95 -32.21 7.28
N ILE A 275 -16.85 -32.28 6.53
CA ILE A 275 -16.83 -32.70 5.12
C ILE A 275 -16.24 -34.11 5.01
N ASP A 276 -16.90 -35.00 4.26
CA ASP A 276 -16.42 -36.38 4.04
C ASP A 276 -14.98 -36.38 3.48
N PRO A 277 -13.98 -36.86 4.25
CA PRO A 277 -12.58 -36.87 3.85
C PRO A 277 -12.31 -37.66 2.55
N LEU A 278 -13.21 -38.58 2.19
CA LEU A 278 -13.07 -39.43 1.00
C LEU A 278 -13.33 -38.69 -0.31
N ALA A 279 -14.04 -37.56 -0.30
CA ALA A 279 -14.43 -36.86 -1.52
C ALA A 279 -13.27 -36.08 -2.18
N TRP A 280 -12.25 -35.69 -1.42
CA TRP A 280 -11.23 -34.74 -1.91
C TRP A 280 -9.77 -35.16 -1.67
N GLY A 281 -9.50 -36.26 -0.95
CA GLY A 281 -8.14 -36.75 -0.73
C GLY A 281 -7.24 -35.77 0.06
N VAL A 282 -7.83 -34.79 0.75
CA VAL A 282 -7.13 -33.73 1.50
C VAL A 282 -6.91 -34.18 2.94
N TYR A 283 -5.70 -33.94 3.45
CA TYR A 283 -5.26 -34.27 4.80
C TYR A 283 -6.16 -33.65 5.88
N LYS A 284 -6.46 -34.42 6.94
CA LYS A 284 -7.16 -33.99 8.15
C LYS A 284 -6.44 -32.80 8.81
N THR A 285 -6.83 -31.59 8.44
CA THR A 285 -6.48 -30.38 9.18
C THR A 285 -7.80 -29.71 9.55
N GLU A 286 -7.89 -29.16 10.76
CA GLU A 286 -9.05 -28.35 11.21
C GLU A 286 -9.06 -26.98 10.52
N ALA A 287 -8.80 -26.96 9.22
CA ALA A 287 -8.80 -25.76 8.41
C ALA A 287 -10.21 -25.48 7.91
N ASP A 288 -10.52 -24.19 7.84
CA ASP A 288 -11.70 -23.69 7.16
C ASP A 288 -11.44 -23.80 5.64
N VAL A 289 -12.36 -24.40 4.89
CA VAL A 289 -12.25 -24.66 3.45
C VAL A 289 -13.35 -23.96 2.67
N ILE A 290 -13.01 -23.56 1.44
CA ILE A 290 -13.94 -22.91 0.52
C ILE A 290 -14.89 -23.95 -0.06
N VAL A 291 -16.19 -23.82 0.17
CA VAL A 291 -17.20 -24.75 -0.36
C VAL A 291 -17.86 -24.20 -1.62
N ARG A 292 -18.09 -22.89 -1.64
CA ARG A 292 -18.66 -22.17 -2.77
C ARG A 292 -17.95 -20.83 -2.90
N CYS A 293 -17.75 -20.35 -4.12
CA CYS A 293 -17.23 -19.00 -4.32
C CYS A 293 -17.76 -18.36 -5.60
N ILE A 294 -17.77 -17.03 -5.61
CA ILE A 294 -17.91 -16.18 -6.81
C ILE A 294 -16.75 -15.20 -6.83
N THR A 295 -16.12 -15.03 -8.00
CA THR A 295 -15.01 -14.10 -8.16
C THR A 295 -15.53 -12.73 -8.57
N HIS A 296 -14.83 -11.66 -8.16
CA HIS A 296 -15.21 -10.32 -8.57
C HIS A 296 -15.05 -10.16 -10.09
N PRO A 297 -16.02 -9.56 -10.81
CA PRO A 297 -15.96 -9.44 -12.28
C PRO A 297 -14.67 -8.77 -12.78
N ASP A 298 -14.19 -7.73 -12.09
CA ASP A 298 -12.98 -7.00 -12.48
C ASP A 298 -11.68 -7.81 -12.34
N CYS A 299 -11.70 -8.97 -11.66
CA CYS A 299 -10.49 -9.77 -11.53
C CYS A 299 -10.08 -10.42 -12.85
N SER A 300 -11.00 -10.65 -13.80
CA SER A 300 -10.76 -11.48 -14.99
C SER A 300 -10.12 -12.81 -14.59
N MET A 301 -10.88 -13.65 -13.89
CA MET A 301 -10.35 -14.88 -13.31
C MET A 301 -10.37 -16.03 -14.33
N PRO A 302 -9.23 -16.70 -14.60
CA PRO A 302 -9.24 -17.90 -15.43
C PRO A 302 -10.12 -19.00 -14.83
N ARG A 303 -10.89 -19.69 -15.68
CA ARG A 303 -11.83 -20.75 -15.24
C ARG A 303 -11.16 -21.83 -14.38
N ILE A 304 -9.95 -22.24 -14.74
CA ILE A 304 -9.20 -23.27 -14.00
C ILE A 304 -8.89 -22.84 -12.56
N VAL A 305 -8.59 -21.55 -12.35
CA VAL A 305 -8.35 -20.99 -11.02
C VAL A 305 -9.65 -20.97 -10.22
N CYS A 306 -10.75 -20.53 -10.85
CA CYS A 306 -12.07 -20.49 -10.21
C CYS A 306 -12.55 -21.88 -9.77
N TRP A 307 -12.33 -22.92 -10.59
CA TRP A 307 -12.71 -24.29 -10.25
C TRP A 307 -11.90 -24.85 -9.09
N ASN A 308 -10.60 -24.57 -9.08
CA ASN A 308 -9.71 -25.09 -8.05
C ASN A 308 -9.75 -24.29 -6.74
N LEU A 309 -10.47 -23.16 -6.67
CA LEU A 309 -10.69 -22.45 -5.40
C LEU A 309 -11.57 -23.28 -4.46
N VAL A 310 -12.54 -24.02 -4.99
CA VAL A 310 -13.40 -24.88 -4.18
C VAL A 310 -12.58 -26.05 -3.63
N GLY A 311 -12.68 -26.29 -2.33
CA GLY A 311 -11.89 -27.26 -1.57
C GLY A 311 -10.57 -26.72 -1.05
N MET A 312 -10.17 -25.49 -1.41
CA MET A 312 -8.93 -24.91 -0.89
C MET A 312 -9.07 -24.50 0.57
N PRO A 313 -8.07 -24.83 1.42
CA PRO A 313 -8.02 -24.33 2.79
C PRO A 313 -7.67 -22.85 2.81
N ILE A 314 -8.25 -22.14 3.77
CA ILE A 314 -7.91 -20.75 4.08
C ILE A 314 -6.64 -20.73 4.94
N ASP A 315 -5.72 -19.83 4.60
CA ASP A 315 -4.40 -19.79 5.25
C ASP A 315 -4.32 -18.80 6.39
N LEU A 316 -5.03 -17.69 6.23
CA LEU A 316 -5.02 -16.60 7.18
C LEU A 316 -6.39 -15.97 7.29
N CYS A 317 -6.99 -16.08 8.47
CA CYS A 317 -8.19 -15.31 8.81
C CYS A 317 -7.81 -14.06 9.60
N LEU A 318 -8.27 -12.90 9.11
CA LEU A 318 -7.98 -11.60 9.74
C LEU A 318 -8.80 -11.39 11.02
N GLU A 319 -10.06 -11.82 11.06
CA GLU A 319 -10.93 -11.63 12.23
C GLU A 319 -11.31 -12.96 12.90
N LEU A 320 -11.13 -13.04 14.21
CA LEU A 320 -11.57 -14.17 15.05
C LEU A 320 -13.02 -13.97 15.52
N ALA A 321 -13.91 -13.48 14.64
CA ALA A 321 -15.32 -13.42 14.99
C ALA A 321 -15.82 -14.83 15.35
N SER A 322 -16.80 -14.92 16.25
CA SER A 322 -17.42 -16.18 16.66
C SER A 322 -17.98 -16.89 15.43
N TYR A 323 -17.23 -17.86 14.93
CA TYR A 323 -17.54 -18.64 13.75
C TYR A 323 -18.91 -19.31 13.91
N THR A 324 -19.80 -19.05 12.95
CA THR A 324 -21.00 -19.87 12.73
C THR A 324 -20.78 -20.72 11.48
N HIS A 325 -21.18 -21.99 11.52
CA HIS A 325 -21.04 -22.92 10.39
C HIS A 325 -21.70 -22.34 9.12
N GLY A 326 -21.03 -22.43 7.97
CA GLY A 326 -21.49 -21.84 6.70
C GLY A 326 -21.31 -20.33 6.58
N ALA A 327 -20.30 -19.77 7.26
CA ALA A 327 -20.03 -18.33 7.22
C ALA A 327 -19.65 -17.86 5.81
N GLU A 328 -20.18 -16.69 5.41
CA GLU A 328 -19.75 -15.99 4.21
C GLU A 328 -18.48 -15.17 4.51
N ALA A 329 -17.52 -15.19 3.58
CA ALA A 329 -16.23 -14.53 3.73
C ALA A 329 -15.82 -13.82 2.44
N LEU A 330 -15.16 -12.68 2.60
CA LEU A 330 -14.37 -12.04 1.55
C LEU A 330 -12.99 -12.72 1.54
N ILE A 331 -12.65 -13.35 0.43
CA ILE A 331 -11.37 -14.03 0.22
C ILE A 331 -10.57 -13.27 -0.82
N PHE A 332 -9.27 -13.11 -0.57
CA PHE A 332 -8.38 -12.44 -1.50
C PHE A 332 -6.97 -13.02 -1.45
N TRP A 333 -6.27 -12.88 -2.57
CA TRP A 333 -4.90 -13.36 -2.76
C TRP A 333 -4.19 -12.48 -3.81
N HIS A 334 -2.86 -12.50 -3.85
CA HIS A 334 -2.14 -11.84 -4.95
C HIS A 334 -2.37 -12.56 -6.27
N LYS A 335 -2.51 -11.82 -7.37
CA LYS A 335 -2.70 -12.38 -8.72
C LYS A 335 -1.65 -13.44 -9.09
N ARG A 336 -0.40 -13.31 -8.64
CA ARG A 336 0.63 -14.34 -8.88
C ARG A 336 0.26 -15.71 -8.31
N TYR A 337 -0.55 -15.78 -7.25
CA TYR A 337 -1.02 -17.05 -6.68
C TYR A 337 -2.09 -17.76 -7.52
N ARG A 338 -2.55 -17.17 -8.64
CA ARG A 338 -3.30 -17.91 -9.66
C ARG A 338 -2.56 -19.16 -10.12
N ALA A 339 -1.22 -19.13 -10.19
CA ALA A 339 -0.42 -20.31 -10.50
C ALA A 339 -0.61 -21.42 -9.45
N LEU A 340 -0.52 -21.08 -8.16
CA LEU A 340 -0.78 -22.04 -7.08
C LEU A 340 -2.17 -22.68 -7.20
N LEU A 341 -3.18 -21.85 -7.44
CA LEU A 341 -4.57 -22.29 -7.58
C LEU A 341 -4.80 -23.12 -8.84
N ALA A 342 -4.16 -22.80 -9.98
CA ALA A 342 -4.30 -23.56 -11.22
C ALA A 342 -3.73 -24.99 -11.15
N GLY A 343 -2.82 -25.25 -10.20
CA GLY A 343 -2.25 -26.57 -9.96
C GLY A 343 -1.02 -26.88 -10.83
N ALA A 344 -0.20 -27.82 -10.34
CA ALA A 344 1.17 -28.02 -10.82
C ALA A 344 1.26 -28.38 -12.31
N HIS A 345 0.35 -29.25 -12.76
CA HIS A 345 0.34 -29.76 -14.12
C HIS A 345 0.13 -28.62 -15.13
N CYS A 346 -0.89 -27.79 -14.89
CA CYS A 346 -1.19 -26.64 -15.76
C CYS A 346 -0.04 -25.64 -15.76
N VAL A 347 0.46 -25.27 -14.58
CA VAL A 347 1.51 -24.28 -14.45
C VAL A 347 2.83 -24.73 -15.07
N MET A 348 3.29 -25.96 -14.82
CA MET A 348 4.57 -26.42 -15.35
C MET A 348 4.56 -26.50 -16.88
N SER A 349 3.42 -26.83 -17.49
CA SER A 349 3.23 -26.75 -18.95
C SER A 349 3.37 -25.31 -19.45
N SER A 350 2.70 -24.34 -18.81
CA SER A 350 2.84 -22.93 -19.16
C SER A 350 4.26 -22.40 -18.95
N VAL A 351 4.92 -22.73 -17.85
CA VAL A 351 6.33 -22.35 -17.59
C VAL A 351 7.23 -22.85 -18.72
N TYR A 352 7.05 -24.10 -19.16
CA TYR A 352 7.79 -24.66 -20.29
C TYR A 352 7.51 -23.89 -21.59
N ASN A 353 6.24 -23.62 -21.90
CA ASN A 353 5.83 -22.92 -23.12
C ASN A 353 6.34 -21.46 -23.17
N ILE A 354 6.50 -20.82 -22.02
CA ILE A 354 7.04 -19.46 -21.92
C ILE A 354 8.55 -19.46 -22.09
N ILE A 355 9.27 -20.32 -21.36
CA ILE A 355 10.73 -20.27 -21.28
C ILE A 355 11.37 -20.94 -22.49
N VAL A 356 10.87 -22.12 -22.88
CA VAL A 356 11.46 -22.95 -23.94
C VAL A 356 10.82 -22.63 -25.28
N GLU A 357 9.49 -22.65 -25.37
CA GLU A 357 8.81 -22.44 -26.66
C GLU A 357 8.59 -20.96 -27.02
N LYS A 358 8.63 -20.06 -26.03
CA LYS A 358 8.35 -18.61 -26.18
C LYS A 358 6.98 -18.32 -26.83
N ARG A 359 5.98 -19.17 -26.60
CA ARG A 359 4.66 -19.08 -27.25
C ARG A 359 3.60 -18.36 -26.44
N GLU A 360 3.68 -18.41 -25.11
CA GLU A 360 2.64 -17.90 -24.22
C GLU A 360 3.07 -16.54 -23.63
N ARG A 361 2.23 -15.50 -23.81
CA ARG A 361 2.55 -14.13 -23.41
C ARG A 361 1.96 -13.71 -22.05
N ALA A 362 0.82 -14.28 -21.67
CA ALA A 362 0.09 -13.93 -20.45
C ALA A 362 -0.57 -15.17 -19.83
N PRO A 363 0.22 -16.13 -19.30
CA PRO A 363 -0.32 -17.32 -18.66
C PRO A 363 -1.22 -16.94 -17.49
N LEU A 364 -2.41 -17.55 -17.41
CA LEU A 364 -3.41 -17.28 -16.36
C LEU A 364 -3.75 -15.78 -16.22
N GLU A 365 -3.67 -15.03 -17.33
CA GLU A 365 -3.93 -13.58 -17.38
C GLU A 365 -3.00 -12.79 -16.44
N ILE A 366 -1.75 -13.25 -16.30
CA ILE A 366 -0.67 -12.52 -15.63
C ILE A 366 0.26 -11.95 -16.72
N ASP A 367 0.20 -10.63 -16.90
CA ASP A 367 0.93 -9.93 -17.97
C ASP A 367 2.45 -9.94 -17.80
N SER A 368 2.94 -10.21 -16.58
CA SER A 368 4.36 -10.27 -16.28
C SER A 368 4.84 -11.71 -16.12
N THR A 369 5.69 -12.17 -17.03
CA THR A 369 6.38 -13.46 -16.92
C THR A 369 7.07 -13.62 -15.56
N ARG A 370 7.67 -12.54 -15.05
CA ARG A 370 8.34 -12.56 -13.75
C ARG A 370 7.35 -12.85 -12.62
N GLU A 371 6.20 -12.18 -12.61
CA GLU A 371 5.17 -12.40 -11.59
C GLU A 371 4.56 -13.79 -11.69
N PHE A 372 4.32 -14.29 -12.91
CA PHE A 372 3.88 -15.66 -13.13
C PHE A 372 4.89 -16.68 -12.57
N LEU A 373 6.19 -16.50 -12.85
CA LEU A 373 7.23 -17.39 -12.35
C LEU A 373 7.34 -17.35 -10.82
N LEU A 374 7.21 -16.18 -10.18
CA LEU A 374 7.13 -16.10 -8.72
C LEU A 374 5.94 -16.88 -8.17
N GLY A 375 4.78 -16.75 -8.82
CA GLY A 375 3.59 -17.55 -8.54
C GLY A 375 3.85 -19.06 -8.65
N ALA A 376 4.43 -19.50 -9.75
CA ALA A 376 4.75 -20.90 -10.00
C ALA A 376 5.79 -21.45 -9.02
N MET A 377 6.78 -20.65 -8.64
CA MET A 377 7.76 -20.99 -7.61
C MET A 377 7.09 -21.16 -6.23
N SER A 378 6.08 -20.36 -5.91
CA SER A 378 5.39 -20.42 -4.63
C SER A 378 4.70 -21.76 -4.35
N MET A 379 4.40 -22.52 -5.40
CA MET A 379 3.80 -23.87 -5.31
C MET A 379 4.69 -24.88 -4.59
N PHE A 380 5.99 -24.64 -4.60
CA PHE A 380 7.00 -25.54 -4.05
C PHE A 380 7.51 -25.08 -2.68
N THR A 381 6.97 -24.00 -2.12
CA THR A 381 7.29 -23.62 -0.73
C THR A 381 6.81 -24.72 0.21
N HIS A 382 7.43 -24.84 1.39
CA HIS A 382 7.14 -25.93 2.33
C HIS A 382 5.64 -26.00 2.68
N GLU A 383 5.01 -24.84 2.88
CA GLU A 383 3.58 -24.72 3.21
C GLU A 383 2.66 -25.12 2.04
N ALA A 384 3.04 -24.78 0.79
CA ALA A 384 2.28 -25.17 -0.39
C ALA A 384 2.50 -26.65 -0.76
N ALA A 385 3.72 -27.15 -0.60
CA ALA A 385 4.11 -28.54 -0.85
C ALA A 385 3.34 -29.54 0.02
N SER A 386 2.91 -29.13 1.23
CA SER A 386 2.04 -29.98 2.05
C SER A 386 0.61 -30.12 1.52
N ARG A 387 0.16 -29.27 0.58
CA ARG A 387 -1.22 -29.27 0.07
C ARG A 387 -1.41 -30.03 -1.22
N LEU A 388 -0.34 -30.13 -2.02
CA LEU A 388 -0.38 -30.71 -3.34
C LEU A 388 0.62 -31.86 -3.42
N PRO A 389 0.20 -33.07 -3.81
CA PRO A 389 1.12 -34.18 -4.02
C PRO A 389 2.01 -33.86 -5.22
N PHE A 390 3.22 -33.35 -4.95
CA PHE A 390 4.20 -33.08 -6.00
C PHE A 390 5.14 -34.26 -6.18
N HIS A 391 5.39 -34.62 -7.44
CA HIS A 391 6.58 -35.39 -7.77
C HIS A 391 7.81 -34.48 -7.65
N MET A 392 8.85 -34.95 -6.96
CA MET A 392 10.15 -34.25 -6.85
C MET A 392 10.71 -33.79 -8.22
N ASN A 393 10.37 -34.52 -9.29
CA ASN A 393 10.72 -34.18 -10.67
C ASN A 393 10.25 -32.79 -11.10
N ALA A 394 9.12 -32.28 -10.57
CA ALA A 394 8.59 -30.96 -10.90
C ALA A 394 9.46 -29.82 -10.35
N MET A 395 10.03 -29.98 -9.14
CA MET A 395 10.96 -29.00 -8.56
C MET A 395 12.28 -28.95 -9.35
N GLU A 396 12.81 -30.12 -9.73
CA GLU A 396 14.03 -30.21 -10.55
C GLU A 396 13.83 -29.60 -11.94
N LEU A 397 12.68 -29.88 -12.56
CA LEU A 397 12.28 -29.27 -13.82
C LEU A 397 12.17 -27.75 -13.68
N MET A 398 11.51 -27.25 -12.63
CA MET A 398 11.39 -25.81 -12.37
C MET A 398 12.76 -25.15 -12.20
N GLY A 399 13.65 -25.75 -11.41
CA GLY A 399 15.03 -25.27 -11.27
C GLY A 399 15.77 -25.21 -12.60
N SER A 400 15.65 -26.25 -13.43
CA SER A 400 16.25 -26.29 -14.77
C SER A 400 15.69 -25.22 -15.70
N LEU A 401 14.37 -24.99 -15.68
CA LEU A 401 13.71 -23.95 -16.46
C LEU A 401 14.15 -22.54 -16.02
N LEU A 402 14.27 -22.28 -14.71
CA LEU A 402 14.77 -21.00 -14.20
C LEU A 402 16.22 -20.73 -14.62
N LEU A 403 17.07 -21.77 -14.71
CA LEU A 403 18.43 -21.64 -15.25
C LEU A 403 18.43 -21.31 -16.74
N ILE A 404 17.53 -21.92 -17.52
CA ILE A 404 17.35 -21.61 -18.95
C ILE A 404 16.85 -20.17 -19.16
N TYR A 405 15.95 -19.70 -18.29
CA TYR A 405 15.42 -18.33 -18.35
C TYR A 405 16.47 -17.25 -18.01
N ASP A 406 17.56 -17.64 -17.34
CA ASP A 406 18.75 -16.82 -17.08
C ASP A 406 18.46 -15.50 -16.34
N LYS A 407 17.58 -15.58 -15.33
CA LYS A 407 17.28 -14.45 -14.43
C LYS A 407 17.71 -14.79 -13.00
N TRP A 408 18.88 -14.26 -12.63
CA TRP A 408 19.50 -14.51 -11.33
C TRP A 408 18.60 -14.18 -10.14
N ASP A 409 17.81 -13.10 -10.19
CA ASP A 409 16.95 -12.71 -9.08
C ASP A 409 15.92 -13.81 -8.75
N LEU A 410 15.33 -14.45 -9.77
CA LEU A 410 14.40 -15.56 -9.62
C LEU A 410 15.10 -16.84 -9.13
N VAL A 411 16.27 -17.18 -9.68
CA VAL A 411 17.05 -18.35 -9.22
C VAL A 411 17.43 -18.19 -7.75
N ARG A 412 17.88 -17.00 -7.35
CA ARG A 412 18.21 -16.65 -5.97
C ARG A 412 16.99 -16.80 -5.06
N LEU A 413 15.83 -16.29 -5.49
CA LEU A 413 14.58 -16.40 -4.77
C LEU A 413 14.13 -17.87 -4.64
N PHE A 414 14.29 -18.69 -5.69
CA PHE A 414 14.00 -20.13 -5.68
C PHE A 414 14.84 -20.84 -4.63
N VAL A 415 16.16 -20.65 -4.69
CA VAL A 415 17.11 -21.30 -3.78
C VAL A 415 16.89 -20.86 -2.33
N ALA A 416 16.55 -19.59 -2.10
CA ALA A 416 16.35 -19.04 -0.76
C ALA A 416 15.01 -19.45 -0.12
N HIS A 417 13.93 -19.54 -0.90
CA HIS A 417 12.57 -19.69 -0.36
C HIS A 417 11.88 -21.01 -0.70
N VAL A 418 12.25 -21.64 -1.81
CA VAL A 418 11.58 -22.83 -2.33
C VAL A 418 12.37 -24.10 -2.06
N VAL A 419 13.69 -24.05 -2.26
CA VAL A 419 14.58 -25.19 -1.98
C VAL A 419 14.66 -25.39 -0.47
N SER A 420 13.65 -26.08 0.06
CA SER A 420 13.62 -26.57 1.42
C SER A 420 14.24 -27.96 1.45
N VAL A 421 15.01 -28.21 2.51
CA VAL A 421 15.66 -29.50 2.70
C VAL A 421 15.03 -30.13 3.91
N THR A 422 14.11 -31.04 3.64
CA THR A 422 13.57 -31.95 4.63
C THR A 422 14.45 -33.21 4.67
N PRO A 423 14.43 -33.99 5.77
CA PRO A 423 15.16 -35.26 5.84
C PRO A 423 14.81 -36.25 4.72
N THR A 424 13.65 -36.10 4.09
CA THR A 424 13.17 -36.96 3.00
C THR A 424 13.51 -36.42 1.61
N THR A 425 14.13 -35.24 1.51
CA THR A 425 14.46 -34.64 0.22
C THR A 425 15.69 -35.32 -0.38
N PRO A 426 15.62 -35.91 -1.60
CA PRO A 426 16.76 -36.56 -2.25
C PRO A 426 17.80 -35.53 -2.72
N PHE A 427 18.67 -35.13 -1.80
CA PHE A 427 19.68 -34.10 -2.04
C PHE A 427 20.65 -34.47 -3.18
N HIS A 428 21.12 -35.71 -3.21
CA HIS A 428 22.16 -36.16 -4.13
C HIS A 428 21.73 -36.13 -5.60
N ASN A 429 20.46 -36.45 -5.89
CA ASN A 429 20.01 -36.64 -7.26
C ASN A 429 19.33 -35.39 -7.85
N SER A 430 18.78 -34.49 -7.03
CA SER A 430 18.03 -33.33 -7.54
C SER A 430 18.63 -31.98 -7.11
N ILE A 431 18.71 -31.70 -5.80
CA ILE A 431 19.12 -30.37 -5.31
C ILE A 431 20.62 -30.11 -5.54
N GLY A 432 21.48 -31.08 -5.25
CA GLY A 432 22.93 -30.95 -5.39
C GLY A 432 23.35 -30.59 -6.82
N PRO A 433 22.91 -31.35 -7.85
CA PRO A 433 23.17 -31.02 -9.25
C PRO A 433 22.64 -29.64 -9.65
N PHE A 434 21.45 -29.24 -9.20
CA PHE A 434 20.88 -27.91 -9.46
C PHE A 434 21.75 -26.80 -8.86
N LEU A 435 22.11 -26.88 -7.58
CA LEU A 435 22.98 -25.89 -6.93
C LEU A 435 24.35 -25.81 -7.63
N ARG A 436 24.91 -26.95 -8.06
CA ARG A 436 26.14 -26.98 -8.85
C ARG A 436 25.97 -26.23 -10.18
N LYS A 437 24.86 -26.43 -10.90
CA LYS A 437 24.58 -25.69 -12.13
C LYS A 437 24.43 -24.18 -11.87
N CYS A 438 23.74 -23.77 -10.80
CA CYS A 438 23.64 -22.35 -10.42
C CYS A 438 25.03 -21.74 -10.20
N VAL A 439 25.91 -22.44 -9.50
CA VAL A 439 27.28 -22.01 -9.23
C VAL A 439 28.11 -21.93 -10.51
N VAL A 440 27.96 -22.89 -11.42
CA VAL A 440 28.70 -22.89 -12.69
C VAL A 440 28.24 -21.74 -13.60
N GLN A 441 26.93 -21.48 -13.67
CA GLN A 441 26.35 -20.48 -14.56
C GLN A 441 26.55 -19.05 -14.05
N TYR A 442 26.28 -18.80 -12.76
CA TYR A 442 26.33 -17.45 -12.20
C TYR A 442 27.62 -17.18 -11.39
N GLY A 443 28.32 -18.22 -10.96
CA GLY A 443 29.46 -18.08 -10.05
C GLY A 443 29.04 -17.93 -8.59
N TRP A 444 30.02 -18.10 -7.70
CA TRP A 444 29.85 -17.99 -6.24
C TRP A 444 29.67 -16.56 -5.74
N HIS A 445 29.95 -15.58 -6.60
CA HIS A 445 30.06 -14.17 -6.25
C HIS A 445 28.71 -13.44 -6.31
N HIS A 446 27.58 -14.14 -6.46
CA HIS A 446 26.28 -13.50 -6.27
C HIS A 446 25.73 -13.78 -4.87
N ALA A 447 25.47 -12.70 -4.14
CA ALA A 447 24.95 -12.72 -2.78
C ALA A 447 23.62 -13.49 -2.70
N GLY A 448 23.62 -14.65 -2.03
CA GLY A 448 22.39 -15.41 -1.73
C GLY A 448 22.50 -16.92 -1.93
N VAL A 449 23.27 -17.41 -2.90
CA VAL A 449 23.47 -18.86 -3.08
C VAL A 449 24.25 -19.47 -1.93
N PHE A 450 25.28 -18.77 -1.42
CA PHE A 450 26.09 -19.30 -0.32
C PHE A 450 25.30 -19.50 0.99
N PRO A 451 24.58 -18.49 1.53
CA PRO A 451 23.77 -18.70 2.73
C PRO A 451 22.74 -19.80 2.57
N ALA A 452 22.06 -19.86 1.41
CA ALA A 452 21.05 -20.87 1.16
C ALA A 452 21.65 -22.28 1.03
N ALA A 453 22.75 -22.44 0.29
CA ALA A 453 23.49 -23.69 0.18
C ALA A 453 24.01 -24.17 1.54
N LEU A 454 24.44 -23.26 2.42
CA LEU A 454 24.81 -23.60 3.79
C LEU A 454 23.62 -24.11 4.60
N ARG A 455 22.44 -23.46 4.54
CA ARG A 455 21.24 -23.98 5.23
C ARG A 455 20.92 -25.41 4.79
N ILE A 456 21.05 -25.66 3.50
CA ILE A 456 20.83 -26.97 2.90
C ILE A 456 21.84 -27.99 3.43
N LEU A 457 23.13 -27.66 3.40
CA LEU A 457 24.21 -28.52 3.92
C LEU A 457 24.07 -28.81 5.42
N VAL A 458 23.56 -27.87 6.20
CA VAL A 458 23.26 -28.08 7.63
C VAL A 458 22.23 -29.19 7.83
N ALA A 459 21.23 -29.26 6.97
CA ALA A 459 20.18 -30.26 7.06
C ALA A 459 20.61 -31.64 6.53
N VAL A 460 21.37 -31.71 5.42
CA VAL A 460 21.69 -32.99 4.74
C VAL A 460 23.10 -33.52 4.97
N ALA A 461 24.06 -32.65 5.21
CA ALA A 461 25.48 -32.97 5.10
C ALA A 461 26.34 -32.11 6.05
N PRO A 462 26.03 -32.06 7.36
CA PRO A 462 26.65 -31.10 8.28
C PRO A 462 28.17 -31.25 8.37
N LYS A 463 28.70 -32.47 8.18
CA LYS A 463 30.15 -32.75 8.13
C LYS A 463 30.89 -32.06 6.97
N HIS A 464 30.17 -31.63 5.93
CA HIS A 464 30.76 -30.97 4.75
C HIS A 464 30.69 -29.44 4.82
N ILE A 465 30.04 -28.87 5.83
CA ILE A 465 29.87 -27.42 5.98
C ILE A 465 31.22 -26.69 5.98
N ASP A 466 32.19 -27.15 6.77
CA ASP A 466 33.49 -26.47 6.90
C ASP A 466 34.27 -26.51 5.59
N ALA A 467 34.32 -27.68 4.93
CA ALA A 467 35.00 -27.85 3.65
C ALA A 467 34.35 -26.98 2.56
N PHE A 468 33.01 -26.91 2.56
CA PHE A 468 32.25 -26.08 1.66
C PHE A 468 32.53 -24.58 1.89
N ALA A 469 32.41 -24.13 3.14
CA ALA A 469 32.69 -22.74 3.51
C ALA A 469 34.12 -22.33 3.16
N ALA A 470 35.11 -23.18 3.45
CA ALA A 470 36.50 -22.95 3.09
C ALA A 470 36.71 -22.89 1.56
N SER A 471 36.02 -23.74 0.79
CA SER A 471 36.08 -23.68 -0.68
C SER A 471 35.47 -22.41 -1.23
N TRP A 472 34.33 -21.98 -0.71
CA TRP A 472 33.68 -20.73 -1.09
C TRP A 472 34.54 -19.51 -0.74
N LEU A 473 35.07 -19.44 0.49
CA LEU A 473 35.93 -18.34 0.93
C LEU A 473 37.23 -18.21 0.11
N ARG A 474 37.73 -19.32 -0.47
CA ARG A 474 38.85 -19.29 -1.42
C ARG A 474 38.47 -18.72 -2.79
N ALA A 475 37.21 -18.89 -3.20
CA ALA A 475 36.69 -18.40 -4.47
C ALA A 475 36.24 -16.93 -4.41
N VAL A 476 35.91 -16.41 -3.22
CA VAL A 476 35.53 -14.99 -3.05
C VAL A 476 36.76 -14.09 -3.22
N PRO A 477 36.68 -13.04 -4.06
CA PRO A 477 37.77 -12.07 -4.20
C PRO A 477 38.13 -11.40 -2.87
N CYS A 478 39.42 -11.17 -2.63
CA CYS A 478 39.91 -10.48 -1.43
C CYS A 478 39.90 -8.95 -1.62
N THR A 479 38.74 -8.38 -1.94
CA THR A 479 38.56 -6.93 -2.13
C THR A 479 37.53 -6.37 -1.14
N ILE A 480 37.63 -5.08 -0.81
CA ILE A 480 36.64 -4.39 0.04
C ILE A 480 35.23 -4.51 -0.55
N GLU A 481 35.11 -4.35 -1.87
CA GLU A 481 33.83 -4.45 -2.56
C GLU A 481 33.22 -5.86 -2.44
N ALA A 482 34.01 -6.92 -2.62
CA ALA A 482 33.54 -8.29 -2.43
C ALA A 482 33.14 -8.57 -0.97
N ASN A 483 33.87 -8.02 0.00
CA ASN A 483 33.46 -8.08 1.41
C ASN A 483 32.07 -7.45 1.61
N GLN A 484 31.87 -6.24 1.09
CA GLN A 484 30.64 -5.47 1.27
C GLN A 484 29.44 -6.13 0.57
N LEU A 485 29.64 -6.62 -0.65
CA LEU A 485 28.58 -7.20 -1.46
C LEU A 485 28.28 -8.66 -1.12
N LEU A 486 29.26 -9.44 -0.64
CA LEU A 486 29.15 -10.89 -0.50
C LEU A 486 29.30 -11.38 0.93
N LEU A 487 30.42 -11.04 1.58
CA LEU A 487 30.73 -11.58 2.90
C LEU A 487 29.83 -10.97 3.97
N LEU A 488 29.60 -9.66 3.97
CA LEU A 488 28.74 -9.01 4.97
C LEU A 488 27.30 -9.51 4.91
N PRO A 489 26.60 -9.56 3.74
CA PRO A 489 25.26 -10.15 3.69
C PRO A 489 25.24 -11.61 4.11
N ALA A 490 26.27 -12.39 3.77
CA ALA A 490 26.39 -13.77 4.23
C ALA A 490 26.50 -13.87 5.75
N ILE A 491 27.33 -13.05 6.40
CA ILE A 491 27.48 -13.03 7.87
C ILE A 491 26.15 -12.68 8.54
N HIS A 492 25.43 -11.68 8.05
CA HIS A 492 24.11 -11.31 8.58
C HIS A 492 23.11 -12.47 8.44
N ALA A 493 23.07 -13.13 7.27
CA ALA A 493 22.20 -14.27 7.04
C ALA A 493 22.56 -15.47 7.94
N LEU A 494 23.85 -15.71 8.19
CA LEU A 494 24.34 -16.81 9.01
C LEU A 494 24.21 -16.56 10.52
N ALA A 495 24.31 -15.31 10.96
CA ALA A 495 24.13 -14.95 12.37
C ALA A 495 22.75 -15.39 12.90
N GLY A 496 21.71 -15.35 12.06
CA GLY A 496 20.37 -15.84 12.39
C GLY A 496 20.21 -17.37 12.41
N GLN A 497 21.18 -18.12 11.86
CA GLN A 497 21.06 -19.58 11.64
C GLN A 497 21.75 -20.43 12.72
N LYS A 498 22.31 -19.82 13.78
CA LYS A 498 23.13 -20.49 14.81
C LYS A 498 24.37 -21.24 14.27
N LEU A 499 24.85 -20.89 13.07
CA LEU A 499 26.05 -21.48 12.46
C LEU A 499 27.32 -20.75 12.89
N VAL A 500 27.49 -20.59 14.21
CA VAL A 500 28.49 -19.71 14.84
C VAL A 500 29.88 -19.91 14.22
N ARG A 501 30.33 -21.15 14.07
CA ARG A 501 31.66 -21.46 13.53
C ARG A 501 31.85 -20.96 12.09
N VAL A 502 30.88 -21.19 11.21
CA VAL A 502 30.95 -20.74 9.81
C VAL A 502 30.85 -19.22 9.75
N THR A 503 29.95 -18.63 10.53
CA THR A 503 29.83 -17.18 10.65
C THR A 503 31.16 -16.55 11.06
N VAL A 504 31.85 -17.14 12.04
CA VAL A 504 33.18 -16.70 12.50
C VAL A 504 34.24 -16.86 11.42
N LEU A 505 34.26 -17.99 10.68
CA LEU A 505 35.20 -18.18 9.57
C LEU A 505 35.01 -17.13 8.46
N VAL A 506 33.76 -16.85 8.08
CA VAL A 506 33.44 -15.83 7.08
C VAL A 506 33.79 -14.44 7.60
N ALA A 507 33.48 -14.14 8.86
CA ALA A 507 33.81 -12.87 9.50
C ALA A 507 35.32 -12.66 9.64
N ALA A 508 36.09 -13.70 9.96
CA ALA A 508 37.55 -13.63 10.05
C ALA A 508 38.18 -13.31 8.69
N LYS A 509 37.71 -13.95 7.61
CA LYS A 509 38.17 -13.62 6.24
C LYS A 509 37.83 -12.19 5.84
N CYS A 510 36.61 -11.75 6.16
CA CYS A 510 36.14 -10.39 5.92
C CYS A 510 37.02 -9.38 6.68
N LEU A 511 37.24 -9.61 7.97
CA LEU A 511 38.08 -8.79 8.84
C LEU A 511 39.53 -8.70 8.31
N ALA A 512 40.15 -9.83 7.98
CA ALA A 512 41.52 -9.86 7.45
C ALA A 512 41.67 -9.05 6.15
N THR A 513 40.64 -9.05 5.30
CA THR A 513 40.64 -8.27 4.05
C THR A 513 40.52 -6.77 4.34
N PHE A 514 39.69 -6.36 5.29
CA PHE A 514 39.62 -4.97 5.73
C PHE A 514 40.89 -4.48 6.43
N GLU A 515 41.53 -5.34 7.24
CA GLU A 515 42.81 -5.05 7.89
C GLU A 515 43.93 -4.91 6.87
N ALA A 516 44.02 -5.81 5.89
CA ALA A 516 44.99 -5.73 4.79
C ALA A 516 44.82 -4.46 3.94
N ALA A 517 43.57 -3.99 3.77
CA ALA A 517 43.29 -2.74 3.08
C ALA A 517 43.49 -1.48 3.94
N GLY A 518 43.96 -1.64 5.18
CA GLY A 518 44.27 -0.51 6.07
C GLY A 518 43.03 0.26 6.55
N VAL A 519 41.85 -0.36 6.60
CA VAL A 519 40.62 0.34 7.05
C VAL A 519 40.71 0.84 8.49
N ARG A 520 41.50 0.18 9.34
CA ARG A 520 41.80 0.64 10.72
C ARG A 520 42.79 1.80 10.78
N ALA A 521 43.52 2.10 9.69
CA ALA A 521 44.39 3.25 9.70
C ALA A 521 43.56 4.50 10.00
N PRO A 522 44.06 5.41 10.85
CA PRO A 522 43.39 6.68 11.06
C PRO A 522 43.16 7.32 9.70
N LEU A 523 41.94 7.81 9.50
CA LEU A 523 41.62 8.58 8.31
C LEU A 523 42.63 9.74 8.27
N PRO A 524 43.23 10.05 7.10
CA PRO A 524 43.97 11.29 6.97
C PRO A 524 43.05 12.42 7.45
N ASP A 525 43.61 13.39 8.15
CA ASP A 525 42.87 14.52 8.72
C ASP A 525 42.44 15.49 7.59
N HIS A 526 41.72 14.96 6.60
CA HIS A 526 40.96 15.75 5.66
C HIS A 526 39.85 16.38 6.48
N ALA A 527 40.02 17.69 6.74
CA ALA A 527 39.18 18.53 7.59
C ALA A 527 37.75 17.98 7.66
N ASP A 528 37.43 17.35 8.79
CA ASP A 528 36.05 17.06 9.12
C ASP A 528 35.32 18.40 9.06
N PHE A 529 34.33 18.55 8.18
CA PHE A 529 33.55 19.80 8.14
C PHE A 529 32.73 19.96 9.43
N SER A 530 32.77 18.99 10.34
CA SER A 530 32.36 19.21 11.72
C SER A 530 33.22 20.32 12.36
N LEU A 531 32.56 21.38 12.83
CA LEU A 531 33.17 22.47 13.58
C LEU A 531 32.63 22.43 15.02
N PRO A 532 32.88 21.35 15.79
CA PRO A 532 32.29 21.15 17.11
C PRO A 532 32.76 22.19 18.13
N ASP A 533 33.90 22.82 17.89
CA ASP A 533 34.50 23.82 18.77
C ASP A 533 33.79 25.18 18.73
N ILE A 534 32.92 25.40 17.73
CA ILE A 534 32.12 26.62 17.63
C ILE A 534 30.84 26.46 18.43
N PHE A 535 30.81 27.05 19.62
CA PHE A 535 29.61 27.04 20.46
C PHE A 535 28.46 27.85 19.85
N VAL A 536 27.28 27.23 19.75
CA VAL A 536 26.04 27.87 19.32
C VAL A 536 24.95 27.60 20.36
N ASN A 537 24.34 28.67 20.90
CA ASN A 537 23.19 28.52 21.78
C ASN A 537 21.94 28.10 20.96
N SER A 538 21.64 26.81 20.92
CA SER A 538 20.51 26.26 20.17
C SER A 538 19.13 26.65 20.72
N THR A 539 19.04 27.19 21.94
CA THR A 539 17.75 27.64 22.52
C THR A 539 17.37 29.07 22.13
N HIS A 540 18.23 29.80 21.42
CA HIS A 540 17.98 31.19 21.04
C HIS A 540 16.86 31.35 19.99
N CYS A 541 16.91 30.57 18.90
CA CYS A 541 15.91 30.56 17.82
C CYS A 541 16.09 29.31 16.94
N THR A 542 15.13 29.01 16.06
CA THR A 542 15.17 27.83 15.19
C THR A 542 16.36 27.86 14.22
N ALA A 543 16.76 29.03 13.69
CA ALA A 543 17.96 29.16 12.89
C ALA A 543 19.24 28.84 13.67
N CYS A 544 19.34 29.21 14.96
CA CYS A 544 20.51 28.86 15.78
C CYS A 544 20.58 27.34 16.01
N SER A 545 19.44 26.67 16.18
CA SER A 545 19.40 25.20 16.25
C SER A 545 19.88 24.57 14.94
N ARG A 546 19.29 24.98 13.81
CA ARG A 546 19.71 24.49 12.48
C ARG A 546 21.17 24.78 12.17
N PHE A 547 21.68 25.93 12.61
CA PHE A 547 23.07 26.32 12.44
C PHE A 547 24.01 25.46 13.29
N ARG A 548 23.60 25.11 14.52
CA ARG A 548 24.34 24.13 15.34
C ARG A 548 24.39 22.77 14.65
N ASP A 549 23.26 22.29 14.15
CA ASP A 549 23.19 21.00 13.44
C ASP A 549 24.07 21.06 12.19
N PHE A 550 24.01 22.16 11.41
CA PHE A 550 24.89 22.41 10.28
C PHE A 550 26.37 22.35 10.67
N LEU A 551 26.80 23.00 11.76
CA LEU A 551 28.20 22.97 12.20
C LEU A 551 28.64 21.56 12.62
N LEU A 552 27.76 20.77 13.21
CA LEU A 552 28.06 19.40 13.63
C LEU A 552 28.01 18.40 12.46
N ASP A 553 27.21 18.68 11.43
CA ASP A 553 27.04 17.84 10.26
C ASP A 553 28.32 17.79 9.41
N ARG A 554 28.83 16.59 9.19
CA ARG A 554 30.10 16.35 8.48
C ARG A 554 29.98 16.48 6.96
N CYS A 555 28.77 16.46 6.43
CA CYS A 555 28.44 16.40 5.01
C CYS A 555 27.90 17.74 4.48
N LEU A 556 27.19 18.50 5.32
CA LEU A 556 26.65 19.80 4.92
C LEU A 556 27.75 20.86 4.84
N THR A 557 27.95 21.38 3.63
CA THR A 557 28.92 22.43 3.32
C THR A 557 28.29 23.81 3.26
N THR A 558 26.99 23.89 3.00
CA THR A 558 26.20 25.13 2.93
C THR A 558 24.90 25.01 3.71
N MET A 559 24.46 26.12 4.29
CA MET A 559 23.15 26.27 4.93
C MET A 559 22.54 27.62 4.55
N ASP A 560 21.25 27.61 4.23
CA ASP A 560 20.47 28.83 4.11
C ASP A 560 20.19 29.43 5.50
N ALA A 561 20.59 30.68 5.68
CA ALA A 561 20.45 31.43 6.92
C ALA A 561 19.21 32.35 6.94
N ASN A 562 18.27 32.13 6.01
CA ASN A 562 17.05 32.92 5.93
C ASN A 562 15.98 32.38 6.90
N GLU A 563 15.51 33.24 7.79
CA GLU A 563 14.22 33.11 8.44
C GLU A 563 13.24 34.15 7.88
N PRO A 564 11.91 33.92 8.00
CA PRO A 564 10.89 34.92 7.67
C PRO A 564 11.10 36.27 8.39
N SER A 565 11.75 36.25 9.55
CA SER A 565 12.08 37.40 10.41
C SER A 565 13.41 38.09 10.09
N GLY A 566 14.17 37.59 9.10
CA GLY A 566 15.50 38.09 8.74
C GLY A 566 16.66 37.31 9.39
N LYS A 567 17.89 37.82 9.23
CA LYS A 567 19.11 37.13 9.67
C LYS A 567 19.27 37.20 11.19
N CYS A 568 19.40 36.05 11.85
CA CYS A 568 19.73 36.02 13.28
C CYS A 568 21.10 36.68 13.56
N VAL A 569 21.11 37.67 14.45
CA VAL A 569 22.31 38.44 14.83
C VAL A 569 23.37 37.55 15.50
N ALA A 570 22.95 36.53 16.25
CA ALA A 570 23.87 35.59 16.89
C ALA A 570 24.67 34.78 15.86
N ILE A 571 24.00 34.24 14.84
CA ILE A 571 24.65 33.53 13.73
C ILE A 571 25.57 34.48 12.96
N ALA A 572 25.11 35.71 12.68
CA ALA A 572 25.92 36.73 12.02
C ALA A 572 27.25 36.98 12.74
N ARG A 573 27.20 37.09 14.07
CA ARG A 573 28.36 37.32 14.92
C ARG A 573 29.31 36.13 14.89
N ILE A 574 28.80 34.90 15.04
CA ILE A 574 29.61 33.68 15.04
C ILE A 574 30.35 33.52 13.71
N VAL A 575 29.68 33.75 12.57
CA VAL A 575 30.31 33.68 11.24
C VAL A 575 31.39 34.77 11.08
N ALA A 576 31.16 35.97 11.62
CA ALA A 576 32.14 37.05 11.58
C ALA A 576 33.36 36.77 12.50
N THR A 577 33.18 36.07 13.62
CA THR A 577 34.25 35.69 14.55
C THR A 577 35.10 34.51 14.03
N HIS A 578 34.58 33.70 13.11
CA HIS A 578 35.27 32.51 12.58
C HIS A 578 35.48 32.56 11.05
N PRO A 579 36.12 33.62 10.51
CA PRO A 579 36.24 33.81 9.05
C PRO A 579 37.17 32.79 8.38
N SER A 580 38.00 32.09 9.15
CA SER A 580 38.93 31.06 8.67
C SER A 580 38.24 29.74 8.30
N CYS A 581 37.10 29.42 8.92
CA CYS A 581 36.37 28.17 8.66
C CYS A 581 34.93 28.40 8.18
N LEU A 582 34.39 29.62 8.29
CA LEU A 582 33.06 29.98 7.79
C LEU A 582 33.14 31.15 6.80
N LYS A 583 32.30 31.09 5.77
CA LYS A 583 32.13 32.16 4.78
C LYS A 583 30.65 32.41 4.56
N GLN A 584 30.26 33.68 4.64
CA GLN A 584 28.92 34.12 4.29
C GLN A 584 28.92 34.70 2.87
N SER A 585 27.90 34.35 2.09
CA SER A 585 27.64 34.90 0.76
C SER A 585 26.16 35.24 0.61
N LYS A 586 25.85 36.23 -0.23
CA LYS A 586 24.47 36.63 -0.55
C LYS A 586 24.18 36.26 -1.99
N PHE A 587 23.12 35.47 -2.21
CA PHE A 587 22.60 35.10 -3.52
C PHE A 587 21.15 35.58 -3.62
N GLY A 588 20.93 36.70 -4.32
CA GLY A 588 19.62 37.36 -4.36
C GLY A 588 19.18 37.87 -2.98
N SER A 589 18.01 37.44 -2.52
CA SER A 589 17.48 37.72 -1.17
C SER A 589 17.96 36.71 -0.11
N THR A 590 18.73 35.70 -0.50
CA THR A 590 19.14 34.60 0.40
C THR A 590 20.57 34.74 0.88
N TRP A 591 20.75 34.61 2.19
CA TRP A 591 22.05 34.48 2.81
C TRP A 591 22.43 33.01 2.94
N VAL A 592 23.56 32.64 2.36
CA VAL A 592 24.13 31.30 2.45
C VAL A 592 25.37 31.35 3.32
N ILE A 593 25.43 30.48 4.33
CA ILE A 593 26.64 30.25 5.11
C ILE A 593 27.27 28.98 4.57
N SER A 594 28.56 29.06 4.26
CA SER A 594 29.37 27.95 3.76
C SER A 594 30.54 27.69 4.69
N LYS A 595 30.90 26.41 4.87
CA LYS A 595 32.15 26.04 5.53
C LYS A 595 33.28 26.16 4.52
N ARG A 596 34.41 26.75 4.91
CA ARG A 596 35.57 26.81 4.03
C ARG A 596 36.15 25.40 3.87
N LYS A 597 36.27 24.97 2.62
CA LYS A 597 37.17 23.88 2.25
C LYS A 597 38.60 24.35 2.54
N GLY A 598 39.45 23.45 3.02
CA GLY A 598 40.91 23.64 2.88
C GLY A 598 41.31 23.68 1.40
N ASP A 599 42.54 23.28 1.08
CA ASP A 599 43.11 23.31 -0.28
C ASP A 599 42.48 22.28 -1.27
N VAL A 600 41.17 22.06 -1.22
CA VAL A 600 40.43 21.20 -2.17
C VAL A 600 39.96 22.05 -3.35
N GLU A 601 40.60 21.85 -4.50
CA GLU A 601 40.48 22.71 -5.69
C GLU A 601 39.09 22.69 -6.35
N SER A 602 38.28 21.62 -6.18
CA SER A 602 36.95 21.53 -6.80
C SER A 602 35.83 20.99 -5.90
N TYR A 603 34.55 21.21 -6.30
CA TYR A 603 33.36 20.64 -5.66
C TYR A 603 33.29 19.11 -5.77
N ALA A 604 33.65 18.57 -6.93
CA ALA A 604 33.64 17.13 -7.19
C ALA A 604 34.63 16.38 -6.28
N ASP A 605 35.87 16.87 -6.18
CA ASP A 605 36.91 16.23 -5.36
C ASP A 605 36.54 16.21 -3.88
N LEU A 606 35.82 17.23 -3.41
CA LEU A 606 35.30 17.21 -2.06
C LEU A 606 34.22 16.13 -1.88
N MET A 607 33.24 16.08 -2.76
CA MET A 607 32.13 15.14 -2.61
C MET A 607 32.65 13.70 -2.67
N GLU A 608 33.63 13.44 -3.53
CA GLU A 608 34.35 12.17 -3.57
C GLU A 608 35.11 11.91 -2.25
N ALA A 609 35.88 12.87 -1.75
CA ALA A 609 36.60 12.73 -0.48
C ALA A 609 35.66 12.48 0.71
N LEU A 610 34.51 13.15 0.77
CA LEU A 610 33.48 12.94 1.79
C LEU A 610 32.82 11.56 1.67
N GLN A 611 32.53 11.12 0.46
CA GLN A 611 31.96 9.80 0.21
C GLN A 611 32.96 8.70 0.61
N VAL A 612 34.24 8.87 0.29
CA VAL A 612 35.33 7.98 0.71
C VAL A 612 35.48 7.96 2.23
N LYS A 613 35.44 9.13 2.89
CA LYS A 613 35.51 9.24 4.36
C LYS A 613 34.32 8.52 5.02
N HIS A 614 33.09 8.81 4.58
CA HIS A 614 31.88 8.19 5.11
C HIS A 614 31.88 6.67 4.93
N GLN A 615 32.30 6.21 3.74
CA GLN A 615 32.39 4.78 3.47
C GLN A 615 33.44 4.11 4.37
N ARG A 616 34.60 4.74 4.59
CA ARG A 616 35.62 4.23 5.52
C ARG A 616 35.15 4.23 6.98
N GLU A 617 34.42 5.25 7.45
CA GLU A 617 33.84 5.25 8.80
C GLU A 617 32.85 4.10 8.98
N LYS A 618 32.02 3.83 7.97
CA LYS A 618 31.12 2.68 7.94
C LYS A 618 31.91 1.38 8.00
N ASP A 619 32.97 1.26 7.19
CA ASP A 619 33.83 0.08 7.18
C ASP A 619 34.57 -0.09 8.53
N GLN A 620 34.98 0.99 9.21
CA GLN A 620 35.57 0.93 10.57
C GLN A 620 34.58 0.41 11.60
N LYS A 621 33.31 0.87 11.58
CA LYS A 621 32.25 0.32 12.43
C LYS A 621 32.03 -1.16 12.14
N THR A 622 32.01 -1.54 10.87
CA THR A 622 31.93 -2.94 10.46
C THR A 622 33.11 -3.77 10.97
N VAL A 623 34.35 -3.27 10.85
CA VAL A 623 35.56 -3.93 11.37
C VAL A 623 35.48 -4.12 12.89
N SER A 624 35.00 -3.12 13.63
CA SER A 624 34.79 -3.24 15.08
C SER A 624 33.77 -4.33 15.40
N TRP A 625 32.64 -4.37 14.69
CA TRP A 625 31.62 -5.40 14.87
C TRP A 625 32.13 -6.80 14.51
N LEU A 626 32.86 -6.94 13.40
CA LEU A 626 33.50 -8.20 13.00
C LEU A 626 34.51 -8.68 14.03
N GLY A 627 35.31 -7.76 14.61
CA GLY A 627 36.26 -8.07 15.67
C GLY A 627 35.57 -8.65 16.91
N ILE A 628 34.45 -8.06 17.33
CA ILE A 628 33.62 -8.59 18.43
C ILE A 628 33.09 -9.97 18.08
N LEU A 629 32.55 -10.15 16.88
CA LEU A 629 31.98 -11.41 16.43
C LEU A 629 33.02 -12.54 16.40
N VAL A 630 34.23 -12.26 15.93
CA VAL A 630 35.35 -13.21 15.89
C VAL A 630 35.88 -13.50 17.29
N ALA A 631 35.98 -12.49 18.17
CA ALA A 631 36.46 -12.65 19.54
C ALA A 631 35.48 -13.43 20.44
N GLN A 632 34.17 -13.35 20.17
CA GLN A 632 33.13 -14.07 20.91
C GLN A 632 32.99 -15.55 20.50
N ALA A 633 33.74 -16.00 19.49
CA ALA A 633 33.72 -17.40 19.09
C ALA A 633 34.21 -18.29 20.24
N PRO A 634 33.39 -19.19 20.80
CA PRO A 634 33.86 -20.11 21.81
C PRO A 634 34.96 -20.99 21.20
N VAL A 635 36.11 -21.06 21.88
CA VAL A 635 37.25 -21.95 21.53
C VAL A 635 36.88 -23.44 21.66
N LEU A 636 35.62 -23.75 22.03
CA LEU A 636 35.18 -25.13 22.25
C LEU A 636 35.01 -25.86 20.91
N PRO A 637 35.69 -27.02 20.74
CA PRO A 637 35.47 -27.86 19.58
C PRO A 637 34.00 -28.26 19.51
N TYR A 638 33.43 -28.16 18.30
CA TYR A 638 32.09 -28.63 18.01
C TYR A 638 32.00 -30.13 18.37
N ASP A 639 31.28 -30.45 19.44
CA ASP A 639 30.93 -31.83 19.77
C ASP A 639 29.66 -32.22 18.99
N PRO A 640 29.77 -33.03 17.92
CA PRO A 640 28.62 -33.49 17.15
C PRO A 640 27.61 -34.28 17.99
N ALA A 641 27.96 -34.73 19.21
CA ALA A 641 27.05 -35.43 20.11
C ALA A 641 25.98 -34.52 20.75
N HIS A 642 26.14 -33.19 20.69
CA HIS A 642 25.22 -32.21 21.29
C HIS A 642 24.16 -31.65 20.32
N ALA A 643 24.09 -32.15 19.08
CA ALA A 643 22.91 -31.89 18.25
C ALA A 643 21.67 -32.46 18.97
N PRO A 644 20.54 -31.72 19.03
CA PRO A 644 19.35 -32.20 19.72
C PRO A 644 18.91 -33.52 19.09
N ARG A 645 19.19 -34.63 19.78
CA ARG A 645 18.64 -35.95 19.45
C ARG A 645 17.12 -35.80 19.57
N LYS A 646 16.44 -35.57 18.44
CA LYS A 646 15.00 -35.78 18.36
C LYS A 646 14.76 -37.19 18.86
N ARG A 647 13.98 -37.33 19.94
CA ARG A 647 13.48 -38.62 20.42
C ARG A 647 12.81 -39.28 19.22
N GLN A 648 13.51 -40.23 18.61
CA GLN A 648 12.94 -41.16 17.67
C GLN A 648 11.97 -41.99 18.52
N ARG A 649 10.68 -41.66 18.49
CA ARG A 649 9.65 -42.57 18.97
C ARG A 649 9.77 -43.79 18.08
N ILE A 650 10.44 -44.82 18.58
CA ILE A 650 10.28 -46.17 18.09
C ILE A 650 8.81 -46.49 18.36
N VAL A 651 8.01 -46.44 17.30
CA VAL A 651 6.68 -47.05 17.31
C VAL A 651 6.97 -48.52 17.13
N ASP A 652 6.97 -49.26 18.23
CA ASP A 652 6.95 -50.72 18.18
C ASP A 652 5.62 -51.14 17.54
N CYS A 653 5.67 -51.52 16.26
CA CYS A 653 4.61 -52.30 15.65
C CYS A 653 4.69 -53.72 16.23
N LYS A 654 3.73 -54.07 17.08
CA LYS A 654 3.24 -55.43 17.22
C LYS A 654 2.00 -55.61 16.37
#